data_AF-A0A486VML4-F1
#
_entry.id   AF-A0A486VML4-F1
#
_cell.length_a   1.000
_cell.length_b   1.000
_cell.length_c   1.000
_cell.angle_alpha   90.00
_cell.angle_beta   90.00
_cell.angle_gamma   90.00
#
_symmetry.space_group_name_H-M   'P 1'
#
loop_
_entity.id
_entity.type
_entity.pdbx_description
1 polymer ?
#
loop_
_entity_poly.entity_id
_entity_poly.type
_entity_poly.pdbx_seq_one_letter_code
_entity_poly.pdbx_strand_id
1 'polypeptide(L)'
;MSRAAEEYLFSVAHCDPWHYDELNDALIEKAKRHAELHRVDPLTLIRDDVASLPGFLRKPLETRIKYLEKSEDPRHLPTYLNEVITPSLVRIDKVRANQASLSFQAMAGRDSLDQLLRLAELNQREVKRLSTLVATHIDMIFIQLCGEMLTDELASPIVILELYRRVAAEVSRLDVIPPGYEALRSKHNRRNPINYELIPGALARMRCADWWQRKLWQLRNEWREELLRAACLVHRHASPYVSHDILLQKREQRRKAMDFFRNHDLINEDGDTLSMEDVVLASASNPAHRRNEMMACVKGLELIAEMRGDCAMFYTITCPSKYHATLMNGKPNPTWDHSTVRKSSDYLVDTFAAFRKAMHKKELRWYGVRVAEPHHDGTVHWHLLCFMRKKHRRAITELLRRFAIREDRAELGNNTGARFKSKLIDPRKGTPASYIAKYVSKNIDGRGLGDTVSKETGKSLRDSAEHVTAWASLHRVQQFRFFGIPGRQAYRELRLFASQATRAMKTSKPGAPVLMDPKLDAVLAAADVGCFATYIMKQGGVLVPRKNYLIHTAYEPTVEPGTYGDHGIRIYGIWSPITGKENKICTHVHTWKMVKKAPANPGAESAAQGDPVAPWTRVNNCPEVKKRTNQHPGSPPLMTVPDEREEPEQFEIGQLTREQRKQVLGGIHTHKQQRHKSPADEFEALAYSITVGDCTEYDTRRAESYLKAAQEIRRREQVLSPEIAGLAGLVQSWAKMKKVLISKPQTLQLARGNEVTVLDTVYRAHPVTGELLVTGVDIHWRKTLAKHKADTLINRWRQAAREV
;
A
#
# COMPACT_ATOMS: atom_id res chain seq x y z
N MET A 1 -4.10 51.05 -8.94
CA MET A 1 -2.74 50.71 -9.44
C MET A 1 -2.83 49.32 -10.07
N SER A 2 -2.26 49.12 -11.26
CA SER A 2 -2.41 47.85 -11.99
C SER A 2 -1.51 46.76 -11.39
N ARG A 3 -1.85 45.49 -11.66
CA ARG A 3 -1.05 44.31 -11.28
C ARG A 3 0.38 44.34 -11.87
N ALA A 4 0.57 45.07 -12.98
CA ALA A 4 1.89 45.35 -13.55
C ALA A 4 2.71 46.36 -12.70
N ALA A 5 2.06 47.23 -11.92
CA ALA A 5 2.74 48.13 -10.99
C ALA A 5 3.21 47.42 -9.71
N GLU A 6 2.48 46.39 -9.25
CA GLU A 6 2.92 45.52 -8.14
C GLU A 6 4.04 44.56 -8.57
N GLU A 7 3.99 44.00 -9.78
CA GLU A 7 5.10 43.20 -10.32
C GLU A 7 6.35 44.04 -10.57
N TYR A 8 6.21 45.33 -10.91
CA TYR A 8 7.35 46.25 -11.04
C TYR A 8 7.98 46.60 -9.67
N LEU A 9 7.15 46.87 -8.65
CA LEU A 9 7.60 47.22 -7.29
C LEU A 9 8.22 46.05 -6.50
N PHE A 10 7.87 44.80 -6.83
CA PHE A 10 8.40 43.59 -6.17
C PHE A 10 9.25 42.69 -7.08
N SER A 11 9.58 43.13 -8.30
CA SER A 11 10.61 42.46 -9.10
C SER A 11 12.00 42.73 -8.50
N VAL A 12 12.89 41.75 -8.62
CA VAL A 12 14.29 41.72 -8.12
C VAL A 12 15.14 42.92 -8.62
N ALA A 13 14.61 43.77 -9.49
CA ALA A 13 15.26 44.94 -10.06
C ALA A 13 15.35 46.17 -9.13
N HIS A 14 14.86 46.12 -7.89
CA HIS A 14 14.95 47.22 -6.90
C HIS A 14 15.66 46.84 -5.59
N CYS A 15 16.31 45.68 -5.54
CA CYS A 15 17.42 45.53 -4.60
C CYS A 15 18.57 46.39 -5.11
N ASP A 16 19.17 47.21 -4.25
CA ASP A 16 20.34 48.03 -4.58
C ASP A 16 21.32 47.17 -5.43
N PRO A 17 21.60 47.56 -6.68
CA PRO A 17 22.49 46.80 -7.56
C PRO A 17 23.81 46.47 -6.88
N TRP A 18 24.30 47.38 -6.02
CA TRP A 18 25.49 47.17 -5.20
C TRP A 18 25.32 46.07 -4.17
N HIS A 19 24.14 45.91 -3.57
CA HIS A 19 23.89 44.88 -2.57
C HIS A 19 23.70 43.50 -3.21
N TYR A 20 23.13 43.45 -4.42
CA TYR A 20 23.06 42.22 -5.21
C TYR A 20 24.45 41.82 -5.72
N ASP A 21 25.23 42.78 -6.23
CA ASP A 21 26.61 42.55 -6.65
C ASP A 21 27.50 42.20 -5.45
N GLU A 22 27.36 42.82 -4.28
CA GLU A 22 28.07 42.44 -3.05
C GLU A 22 27.69 41.03 -2.57
N LEU A 23 26.42 40.64 -2.63
CA LEU A 23 25.97 39.28 -2.30
C LEU A 23 26.53 38.26 -3.30
N ASN A 24 26.53 38.60 -4.59
CA ASN A 24 27.02 37.74 -5.65
C ASN A 24 28.55 37.65 -5.62
N ASP A 25 29.26 38.75 -5.37
CA ASP A 25 30.71 38.82 -5.16
C ASP A 25 31.11 38.11 -3.87
N ALA A 26 30.33 38.21 -2.79
CA ALA A 26 30.55 37.43 -1.58
C ALA A 26 30.32 35.92 -1.83
N LEU A 27 29.34 35.55 -2.66
CA LEU A 27 29.14 34.16 -3.08
C LEU A 27 30.27 33.66 -3.99
N ILE A 28 30.76 34.50 -4.91
CA ILE A 28 31.88 34.23 -5.81
C ILE A 28 33.18 34.13 -5.01
N GLU A 29 33.46 35.04 -4.09
CA GLU A 29 34.63 35.00 -3.20
C GLU A 29 34.56 33.83 -2.23
N LYS A 30 33.38 33.47 -1.72
CA LYS A 30 33.18 32.24 -0.97
C LYS A 30 33.46 31.01 -1.84
N ALA A 31 33.01 30.99 -3.09
CA ALA A 31 33.27 29.92 -4.03
C ALA A 31 34.76 29.84 -4.43
N LYS A 32 35.46 30.99 -4.56
CA LYS A 32 36.90 31.06 -4.81
C LYS A 32 37.70 30.57 -3.59
N ARG A 33 37.39 31.03 -2.37
CA ARG A 33 38.01 30.53 -1.13
C ARG A 33 37.78 29.03 -0.95
N HIS A 34 36.57 28.56 -1.28
CA HIS A 34 36.26 27.13 -1.31
C HIS A 34 37.16 26.43 -2.35
N ALA A 35 37.25 26.94 -3.59
CA ALA A 35 38.14 26.43 -4.64
C ALA A 35 39.66 26.48 -4.29
N GLU A 36 40.07 27.43 -3.47
CA GLU A 36 41.45 27.62 -3.02
C GLU A 36 41.78 26.66 -1.86
N LEU A 37 40.86 26.49 -0.90
CA LEU A 37 40.90 25.39 0.08
C LEU A 37 40.91 24.01 -0.60
N HIS A 38 40.17 23.85 -1.71
CA HIS A 38 40.15 22.63 -2.53
C HIS A 38 41.47 22.33 -3.24
N ARG A 39 42.30 23.36 -3.52
CA ARG A 39 43.65 23.18 -4.06
C ARG A 39 44.66 22.77 -2.99
N VAL A 40 44.43 23.14 -1.73
CA VAL A 40 45.36 22.93 -0.61
C VAL A 40 45.09 21.62 0.14
N ASP A 41 43.83 21.19 0.28
CA ASP A 41 43.47 19.89 0.89
C ASP A 41 42.29 19.21 0.17
N PRO A 42 42.56 18.33 -0.81
CA PRO A 42 41.55 17.56 -1.53
C PRO A 42 40.66 16.70 -0.63
N LEU A 43 41.10 16.35 0.58
CA LEU A 43 40.32 15.55 1.53
C LEU A 43 39.20 16.36 2.18
N THR A 44 39.35 17.68 2.28
CA THR A 44 38.32 18.58 2.80
C THR A 44 37.14 18.68 1.83
N LEU A 45 37.40 18.76 0.51
CA LEU A 45 36.33 18.71 -0.51
C LEU A 45 35.47 17.46 -0.39
N ILE A 46 36.11 16.29 -0.25
CA ILE A 46 35.39 15.01 -0.14
C ILE A 46 34.48 15.01 1.09
N ARG A 47 34.90 15.66 2.19
CA ARG A 47 34.09 15.79 3.41
C ARG A 47 32.91 16.73 3.21
N ASP A 48 33.11 17.86 2.53
CA ASP A 48 32.04 18.81 2.22
C ASP A 48 30.99 18.18 1.29
N ASP A 49 31.43 17.41 0.30
CA ASP A 49 30.55 16.63 -0.57
C ASP A 49 29.73 15.62 0.23
N VAL A 50 30.35 14.90 1.16
CA VAL A 50 29.63 14.00 2.08
C VAL A 50 28.65 14.75 2.96
N ALA A 51 29.01 15.94 3.45
CA ALA A 51 28.15 16.78 4.29
C ALA A 51 26.89 17.27 3.55
N SER A 52 26.99 17.44 2.22
CA SER A 52 25.87 17.79 1.34
C SER A 52 24.87 16.64 1.10
N LEU A 53 25.27 15.39 1.38
CA LEU A 53 24.40 14.24 1.15
C LEU A 53 23.18 14.22 2.09
N PRO A 54 22.06 13.59 1.67
CA PRO A 54 20.92 13.33 2.53
C PRO A 54 21.31 12.55 3.79
N GLY A 55 20.59 12.80 4.89
CA GLY A 55 20.94 12.26 6.20
C GLY A 55 21.09 10.73 6.27
N PHE A 56 20.38 9.97 5.44
CA PHE A 56 20.49 8.50 5.41
C PHE A 56 21.80 7.98 4.77
N LEU A 57 22.45 8.80 3.93
CA LEU A 57 23.79 8.53 3.37
C LEU A 57 24.87 9.21 4.20
N ARG A 58 24.67 10.50 4.53
CA ARG A 58 25.63 11.31 5.25
C ARG A 58 26.00 10.72 6.60
N LYS A 59 25.02 10.44 7.46
CA LYS A 59 25.27 9.99 8.84
C LYS A 59 26.16 8.73 8.95
N PRO A 60 25.90 7.63 8.21
CA PRO A 60 26.77 6.46 8.28
C PRO A 60 28.18 6.73 7.72
N LEU A 61 28.30 7.55 6.66
CA LEU A 61 29.60 7.91 6.10
C LEU A 61 30.42 8.79 7.05
N GLU A 62 29.80 9.84 7.63
CA GLU A 62 30.42 10.70 8.65
C GLU A 62 30.86 9.91 9.89
N THR A 63 30.04 8.95 10.33
CA THR A 63 30.39 8.09 11.47
C THR A 63 31.64 7.28 11.16
N ARG A 64 31.77 6.76 9.94
CA ARG A 64 32.97 6.02 9.52
C ARG A 64 34.19 6.93 9.38
N ILE A 65 34.01 8.14 8.84
CA ILE A 65 35.08 9.15 8.76
C ILE A 65 35.60 9.49 10.17
N LYS A 66 34.71 9.81 11.11
CA LYS A 66 35.06 10.10 12.52
C LYS A 66 35.74 8.93 13.23
N TYR A 67 35.39 7.70 12.87
CA TYR A 67 36.07 6.52 13.38
C TYR A 67 37.50 6.41 12.85
N LEU A 68 37.70 6.66 11.54
CA LEU A 68 39.02 6.59 10.90
C LEU A 68 39.93 7.76 11.26
N GLU A 69 39.38 8.91 11.63
CA GLU A 69 40.14 10.04 12.20
C GLU A 69 40.86 9.69 13.51
N LYS A 70 40.34 8.72 14.26
CA LYS A 70 40.93 8.22 15.51
C LYS A 70 41.85 7.01 15.29
N SER A 71 42.09 6.63 14.04
CA SER A 71 42.94 5.50 13.68
C SER A 71 44.41 5.79 14.01
N GLU A 72 45.12 4.82 14.59
CA GLU A 72 46.57 4.92 14.82
C GLU A 72 47.37 5.00 13.51
N ASP A 73 46.90 4.37 12.42
CA ASP A 73 47.50 4.52 11.10
C ASP A 73 46.92 5.75 10.38
N PRO A 74 47.73 6.80 10.09
CA PRO A 74 47.27 8.03 9.46
C PRO A 74 46.87 7.84 7.99
N ARG A 75 47.21 6.72 7.35
CA ARG A 75 46.88 6.44 5.95
C ARG A 75 45.46 5.94 5.77
N HIS A 76 44.83 5.42 6.81
CA HIS A 76 43.50 4.80 6.70
C HIS A 76 42.42 5.77 6.24
N LEU A 77 42.40 6.99 6.79
CA LEU A 77 41.42 8.00 6.43
C LEU A 77 41.61 8.49 4.97
N PRO A 78 42.80 8.95 4.53
CA PRO A 78 43.02 9.32 3.14
C PRO A 78 42.71 8.18 2.16
N THR A 79 43.07 6.94 2.49
CA THR A 79 42.76 5.77 1.65
C THR A 79 41.25 5.56 1.53
N TYR A 80 40.51 5.66 2.62
CA TYR A 80 39.05 5.50 2.60
C TYR A 80 38.36 6.63 1.82
N LEU A 81 38.79 7.89 2.02
CA LEU A 81 38.25 9.02 1.29
C LEU A 81 38.49 8.87 -0.22
N ASN A 82 39.71 8.57 -0.64
CA ASN A 82 40.06 8.47 -2.06
C ASN A 82 39.55 7.20 -2.74
N GLU A 83 39.66 6.03 -2.11
CA GLU A 83 39.36 4.75 -2.77
C GLU A 83 37.91 4.29 -2.56
N VAL A 84 37.20 4.84 -1.57
CA VAL A 84 35.81 4.45 -1.27
C VAL A 84 34.84 5.62 -1.46
N ILE A 85 35.07 6.76 -0.81
CA ILE A 85 34.12 7.88 -0.84
C ILE A 85 34.08 8.53 -2.23
N THR A 86 35.21 8.94 -2.80
CA THR A 86 35.23 9.62 -4.11
C THR A 86 34.52 8.82 -5.20
N PRO A 87 34.80 7.50 -5.40
CA PRO A 87 34.04 6.72 -6.37
C PRO A 87 32.57 6.55 -5.99
N SER A 88 32.26 6.47 -4.69
CA SER A 88 30.88 6.34 -4.20
C SER A 88 30.04 7.58 -4.49
N LEU A 89 30.60 8.80 -4.37
CA LEU A 89 29.91 10.05 -4.71
C LEU A 89 29.51 10.06 -6.19
N VAL A 90 30.45 9.76 -7.10
CA VAL A 90 30.17 9.64 -8.54
C VAL A 90 29.09 8.59 -8.81
N ARG A 91 29.16 7.44 -8.14
CA ARG A 91 28.16 6.36 -8.28
C ARG A 91 26.78 6.77 -7.76
N ILE A 92 26.70 7.52 -6.67
CA ILE A 92 25.44 8.05 -6.12
C ILE A 92 24.77 8.93 -7.16
N ASP A 93 25.50 9.84 -7.79
CA ASP A 93 24.94 10.74 -8.81
C ASP A 93 24.47 9.99 -10.05
N LYS A 94 25.24 8.98 -10.50
CA LYS A 94 24.80 8.09 -11.60
C LYS A 94 23.54 7.30 -11.24
N VAL A 95 23.44 6.79 -10.01
CA VAL A 95 22.22 6.08 -9.56
C VAL A 95 21.03 7.03 -9.47
N ARG A 96 21.19 8.25 -8.95
CA ARG A 96 20.12 9.27 -8.93
C ARG A 96 19.63 9.60 -10.33
N ALA A 97 20.54 9.83 -11.27
CA ALA A 97 20.21 10.11 -12.66
C ALA A 97 19.42 8.95 -13.31
N ASN A 98 19.67 7.71 -12.90
CA ASN A 98 18.97 6.52 -13.38
C ASN A 98 17.62 6.26 -12.68
N GLN A 99 17.35 6.88 -11.53
CA GLN A 99 16.14 6.62 -10.74
C GLN A 99 14.93 7.40 -11.26
N ALA A 100 15.11 8.67 -11.64
CA ALA A 100 14.03 9.51 -12.14
C ALA A 100 14.13 9.66 -13.65
N SER A 101 13.23 8.98 -14.39
CA SER A 101 13.10 9.18 -15.84
C SER A 101 12.77 10.63 -16.18
N LEU A 102 13.02 11.06 -17.43
CA LEU A 102 12.67 12.42 -17.88
C LEU A 102 11.17 12.71 -17.69
N SER A 103 10.30 11.71 -17.91
CA SER A 103 8.87 11.81 -17.63
C SER A 103 8.56 11.94 -16.14
N PHE A 104 9.32 11.26 -15.28
CA PHE A 104 9.18 11.36 -13.83
C PHE A 104 9.55 12.76 -13.35
N GLN A 105 10.66 13.31 -13.86
CA GLN A 105 11.10 14.67 -13.55
C GLN A 105 10.10 15.72 -14.03
N ALA A 106 9.57 15.56 -15.25
CA ALA A 106 8.51 16.44 -15.77
C ALA A 106 7.24 16.38 -14.90
N MET A 107 6.88 15.21 -14.37
CA MET A 107 5.76 15.07 -13.44
C MET A 107 6.03 15.77 -12.10
N ALA A 108 7.28 15.71 -11.61
CA ALA A 108 7.66 16.41 -10.38
C ALA A 108 7.62 17.94 -10.51
N GLY A 109 7.69 18.48 -11.73
CA GLY A 109 7.51 19.91 -12.02
C GLY A 109 6.05 20.39 -11.96
N ARG A 110 5.08 19.49 -11.72
CA ARG A 110 3.67 19.87 -11.50
C ARG A 110 3.48 20.40 -10.08
N ASP A 111 2.45 21.25 -9.92
CA ASP A 111 2.15 21.91 -8.64
C ASP A 111 2.11 20.92 -7.47
N SER A 112 2.93 21.21 -6.44
CA SER A 112 3.05 20.42 -5.21
C SER A 112 3.58 18.98 -5.36
N LEU A 113 4.18 18.61 -6.50
CA LEU A 113 4.78 17.29 -6.73
C LEU A 113 6.32 17.29 -6.71
N ASP A 114 6.94 18.40 -6.34
CA ASP A 114 8.40 18.62 -6.27
C ASP A 114 9.12 17.59 -5.39
N GLN A 115 8.46 17.13 -4.31
CA GLN A 115 9.00 16.13 -3.39
C GLN A 115 9.28 14.76 -4.06
N LEU A 116 8.71 14.49 -5.25
CA LEU A 116 9.06 13.30 -6.04
C LEU A 116 10.56 13.24 -6.37
N LEU A 117 11.23 14.38 -6.58
CA LEU A 117 12.67 14.42 -6.87
C LEU A 117 13.52 14.00 -5.66
N ARG A 118 12.96 14.09 -4.45
CA ARG A 118 13.60 13.71 -3.19
C ARG A 118 12.98 12.47 -2.57
N LEU A 119 12.28 11.65 -3.37
CA LEU A 119 11.49 10.50 -2.90
C LEU A 119 12.28 9.58 -1.95
N ALA A 120 13.55 9.30 -2.27
CA ALA A 120 14.42 8.43 -1.45
C ALA A 120 14.68 8.98 -0.04
N GLU A 121 14.52 10.27 0.19
CA GLU A 121 14.75 10.94 1.48
C GLU A 121 13.53 10.87 2.40
N LEU A 122 12.33 10.80 1.81
CA LEU A 122 11.07 10.97 2.52
C LEU A 122 10.83 9.88 3.57
N ASN A 123 10.20 10.29 4.66
CA ASN A 123 9.68 9.41 5.70
C ASN A 123 8.25 8.94 5.38
N GLN A 124 7.70 8.04 6.20
CA GLN A 124 6.39 7.43 5.93
C GLN A 124 5.22 8.43 5.92
N ARG A 125 5.28 9.49 6.73
CA ARG A 125 4.25 10.53 6.78
C ARG A 125 4.30 11.42 5.54
N GLU A 126 5.50 11.81 5.13
CA GLU A 126 5.74 12.60 3.91
C GLU A 126 5.28 11.83 2.66
N VAL A 127 5.64 10.55 2.55
CA VAL A 127 5.16 9.69 1.44
C VAL A 127 3.63 9.59 1.44
N LYS A 128 2.99 9.48 2.62
CA LYS A 128 1.52 9.47 2.70
C LYS A 128 0.92 10.78 2.16
N ARG A 129 1.46 11.94 2.55
CA ARG A 129 1.03 13.25 2.03
C ARG A 129 1.23 13.34 0.51
N LEU A 130 2.42 12.99 0.02
CA LEU A 130 2.75 13.00 -1.41
C LEU A 130 1.80 12.09 -2.20
N SER A 131 1.43 10.94 -1.65
CA SER A 131 0.51 10.00 -2.29
C SER A 131 -0.89 10.58 -2.49
N THR A 132 -1.37 11.39 -1.54
CA THR A 132 -2.63 12.14 -1.68
C THR A 132 -2.55 13.17 -2.80
N LEU A 133 -1.41 13.86 -2.92
CA LEU A 133 -1.19 14.87 -3.97
C LEU A 133 -1.13 14.21 -5.36
N VAL A 134 -0.35 13.13 -5.50
CA VAL A 134 -0.29 12.35 -6.76
C VAL A 134 -1.66 11.78 -7.12
N ALA A 135 -2.39 11.20 -6.17
CA ALA A 135 -3.74 10.70 -6.40
C ALA A 135 -4.69 11.80 -6.88
N THR A 136 -4.62 12.99 -6.27
CA THR A 136 -5.42 14.16 -6.67
C THR A 136 -5.06 14.62 -8.08
N HIS A 137 -3.76 14.66 -8.43
CA HIS A 137 -3.31 15.02 -9.77
C HIS A 137 -3.87 14.05 -10.84
N ILE A 138 -3.75 12.75 -10.60
CA ILE A 138 -4.29 11.73 -11.51
C ILE A 138 -5.83 11.78 -11.58
N ASP A 139 -6.51 12.07 -10.47
CA ASP A 139 -7.96 12.26 -10.43
C ASP A 139 -8.41 13.47 -11.25
N MET A 140 -7.68 14.60 -11.19
CA MET A 140 -7.95 15.78 -12.00
C MET A 140 -7.82 15.47 -13.50
N ILE A 141 -6.76 14.77 -13.91
CA ILE A 141 -6.59 14.36 -15.31
C ILE A 141 -7.73 13.41 -15.73
N PHE A 142 -8.09 12.46 -14.89
CA PHE A 142 -9.20 11.55 -15.15
C PHE A 142 -10.51 12.32 -15.35
N ILE A 143 -10.83 13.29 -14.49
CA ILE A 143 -12.04 14.11 -14.59
C ILE A 143 -12.06 14.92 -15.89
N GLN A 144 -10.93 15.55 -16.24
CA GLN A 144 -10.79 16.29 -17.48
C GLN A 144 -11.05 15.39 -18.70
N LEU A 145 -10.36 14.25 -18.77
CA LEU A 145 -10.51 13.30 -19.89
C LEU A 145 -11.92 12.72 -19.96
N CYS A 146 -12.58 12.48 -18.83
CA CYS A 146 -13.99 12.09 -18.82
C CYS A 146 -14.88 13.17 -19.47
N GLY A 147 -14.68 14.44 -19.13
CA GLY A 147 -15.44 15.55 -19.73
C GLY A 147 -15.21 15.71 -21.23
N GLU A 148 -13.99 15.42 -21.70
CA GLU A 148 -13.63 15.50 -23.12
C GLU A 148 -14.11 14.29 -23.93
N MET A 149 -14.07 13.08 -23.34
CA MET A 149 -14.24 11.83 -24.09
C MET A 149 -15.60 11.15 -23.89
N LEU A 150 -16.30 11.40 -22.78
CA LEU A 150 -17.53 10.70 -22.40
C LEU A 150 -18.75 11.62 -22.47
N THR A 151 -19.12 12.04 -23.68
CA THR A 151 -20.45 12.63 -23.95
C THR A 151 -21.50 11.51 -24.03
N ASP A 152 -22.79 11.82 -23.79
CA ASP A 152 -23.88 10.82 -23.69
C ASP A 152 -24.01 9.90 -24.94
N GLU A 153 -23.48 10.31 -26.11
CA GLU A 153 -23.48 9.53 -27.35
C GLU A 153 -22.23 8.64 -27.56
N LEU A 154 -21.15 8.84 -26.77
CA LEU A 154 -19.82 8.27 -27.03
C LEU A 154 -19.32 7.27 -25.96
N ALA A 155 -20.13 6.90 -24.96
CA ALA A 155 -19.70 6.07 -23.83
C ALA A 155 -19.56 4.56 -24.16
N SER A 156 -18.91 4.21 -25.27
CA SER A 156 -18.64 2.82 -25.67
C SER A 156 -17.48 2.20 -24.88
N PRO A 157 -17.41 0.85 -24.75
CA PRO A 157 -16.28 0.16 -24.13
C PRO A 157 -14.91 0.51 -24.74
N ILE A 158 -14.87 0.84 -26.03
CA ILE A 158 -13.65 1.23 -26.75
C ILE A 158 -13.18 2.61 -26.29
N VAL A 159 -14.09 3.57 -26.16
CA VAL A 159 -13.77 4.93 -25.69
C VAL A 159 -13.30 4.89 -24.24
N ILE A 160 -13.92 4.06 -23.40
CA ILE A 160 -13.54 3.89 -21.99
C ILE A 160 -12.17 3.20 -21.86
N LEU A 161 -11.86 2.25 -22.73
CA LEU A 161 -10.53 1.65 -22.80
C LEU A 161 -9.48 2.69 -23.20
N GLU A 162 -9.80 3.61 -24.11
CA GLU A 162 -8.90 4.69 -24.49
C GLU A 162 -8.70 5.71 -23.37
N LEU A 163 -9.77 6.07 -22.65
CA LEU A 163 -9.70 6.86 -21.43
C LEU A 163 -8.75 6.21 -20.41
N TYR A 164 -8.92 4.91 -20.15
CA TYR A 164 -8.00 4.16 -19.29
C TYR A 164 -6.56 4.25 -19.77
N ARG A 165 -6.30 4.09 -21.07
CA ARG A 165 -4.95 4.12 -21.63
C ARG A 165 -4.29 5.49 -21.46
N ARG A 166 -5.04 6.58 -21.61
CA ARG A 166 -4.53 7.94 -21.38
C ARG A 166 -4.19 8.17 -19.91
N VAL A 167 -5.06 7.78 -18.99
CA VAL A 167 -4.75 7.85 -17.54
C VAL A 167 -3.58 6.94 -17.17
N ALA A 168 -3.54 5.73 -17.72
CA ALA A 168 -2.45 4.78 -17.51
C ALA A 168 -1.11 5.33 -18.05
N ALA A 169 -1.12 6.12 -19.12
CA ALA A 169 0.08 6.80 -19.62
C ALA A 169 0.61 7.82 -18.60
N GLU A 170 -0.27 8.60 -17.96
CA GLU A 170 0.11 9.52 -16.89
C GLU A 170 0.69 8.80 -15.66
N VAL A 171 0.06 7.70 -15.25
CA VAL A 171 0.61 6.85 -14.18
C VAL A 171 1.98 6.27 -14.54
N SER A 172 2.17 5.89 -15.80
CA SER A 172 3.44 5.34 -16.29
C SER A 172 4.57 6.38 -16.30
N ARG A 173 4.26 7.69 -16.35
CA ARG A 173 5.27 8.76 -16.21
C ARG A 173 5.95 8.73 -14.85
N LEU A 174 5.31 8.17 -13.83
CA LEU A 174 5.86 7.99 -12.48
C LEU A 174 6.61 6.67 -12.30
N ASP A 175 6.99 5.99 -13.40
CA ASP A 175 7.68 4.70 -13.40
C ASP A 175 6.91 3.59 -12.62
N VAL A 176 5.59 3.76 -12.48
CA VAL A 176 4.68 2.81 -11.87
C VAL A 176 3.87 2.10 -12.94
N ILE A 177 3.91 0.77 -12.95
CA ILE A 177 3.10 -0.04 -13.87
C ILE A 177 1.60 0.12 -13.52
N PRO A 178 0.76 0.62 -14.45
CA PRO A 178 -0.66 0.79 -14.20
C PRO A 178 -1.37 -0.54 -13.89
N PRO A 179 -2.41 -0.55 -13.03
CA PRO A 179 -3.19 -1.75 -12.78
C PRO A 179 -3.83 -2.28 -14.07
N GLY A 180 -3.71 -3.58 -14.35
CA GLY A 180 -4.28 -4.18 -15.58
C GLY A 180 -3.51 -3.88 -16.88
N TYR A 181 -2.38 -3.17 -16.83
CA TYR A 181 -1.69 -2.65 -18.02
C TYR A 181 -1.43 -3.71 -19.11
N GLU A 182 -0.85 -4.86 -18.75
CA GLU A 182 -0.57 -5.92 -19.72
C GLU A 182 -1.82 -6.54 -20.37
N ALA A 183 -2.95 -6.53 -19.67
CA ALA A 183 -4.21 -7.06 -20.17
C ALA A 183 -5.00 -6.02 -21.00
N LEU A 184 -4.80 -4.73 -20.75
CA LEU A 184 -5.56 -3.63 -21.34
C LEU A 184 -4.79 -2.84 -22.43
N ARG A 185 -3.47 -2.97 -22.50
CA ARG A 185 -2.65 -2.32 -23.55
C ARG A 185 -2.92 -2.87 -24.95
N SER A 186 -2.69 -2.05 -25.97
CA SER A 186 -2.73 -2.54 -27.36
C SER A 186 -1.61 -3.56 -27.61
N LYS A 187 -1.91 -4.64 -28.32
CA LYS A 187 -0.96 -5.71 -28.69
C LYS A 187 -1.29 -6.19 -30.10
N HIS A 188 -0.31 -6.14 -31.02
CA HIS A 188 -0.50 -6.62 -32.40
C HIS A 188 -0.90 -8.10 -32.47
N ASN A 189 -0.34 -8.95 -31.61
CA ASN A 189 -0.59 -10.41 -31.61
C ASN A 189 -1.40 -10.86 -30.39
N ARG A 190 -2.52 -10.18 -30.11
CA ARG A 190 -3.41 -10.53 -29.00
C ARG A 190 -4.20 -11.81 -29.33
N ARG A 191 -4.06 -12.85 -28.51
CA ARG A 191 -4.78 -14.14 -28.69
C ARG A 191 -6.17 -14.17 -28.06
N ASN A 192 -6.39 -13.42 -26.99
CA ASN A 192 -7.64 -13.42 -26.21
C ASN A 192 -8.27 -12.02 -26.26
N PRO A 193 -9.61 -11.90 -26.23
CA PRO A 193 -10.31 -10.61 -26.22
C PRO A 193 -9.90 -9.73 -25.03
N ILE A 194 -10.13 -8.43 -25.15
CA ILE A 194 -9.88 -7.49 -24.05
C ILE A 194 -10.90 -7.74 -22.94
N ASN A 195 -10.42 -7.96 -21.73
CA ASN A 195 -11.30 -8.06 -20.57
C ASN A 195 -11.59 -6.65 -20.03
N TYR A 196 -12.72 -6.08 -20.45
CA TYR A 196 -13.14 -4.72 -20.07
C TYR A 196 -13.49 -4.60 -18.58
N GLU A 197 -13.83 -5.71 -17.89
CA GLU A 197 -14.11 -5.74 -16.45
C GLU A 197 -12.93 -5.28 -15.57
N LEU A 198 -11.72 -5.29 -16.13
CA LEU A 198 -10.53 -4.83 -15.41
C LEU A 198 -10.42 -3.30 -15.31
N ILE A 199 -11.14 -2.55 -16.16
CA ILE A 199 -10.96 -1.10 -16.32
C ILE A 199 -11.41 -0.32 -15.07
N PRO A 200 -12.61 -0.51 -14.49
CA PRO A 200 -13.07 0.32 -13.38
C PRO A 200 -12.18 0.16 -12.15
N GLY A 201 -11.87 -1.08 -11.77
CA GLY A 201 -10.98 -1.35 -10.63
C GLY A 201 -9.56 -0.82 -10.87
N ALA A 202 -9.12 -0.74 -12.13
CA ALA A 202 -7.84 -0.13 -12.47
C ALA A 202 -7.87 1.40 -12.33
N LEU A 203 -8.88 2.07 -12.89
CA LEU A 203 -9.08 3.52 -12.76
C LEU A 203 -9.22 3.93 -11.29
N ALA A 204 -10.02 3.21 -10.51
CA ALA A 204 -10.22 3.47 -9.08
C ALA A 204 -8.90 3.36 -8.30
N ARG A 205 -8.03 2.39 -8.61
CA ARG A 205 -6.71 2.26 -7.99
C ARG A 205 -5.78 3.42 -8.35
N MET A 206 -5.73 3.83 -9.62
CA MET A 206 -4.87 4.93 -10.08
C MET A 206 -5.24 6.28 -9.45
N ARG A 207 -6.47 6.44 -8.99
CA ARG A 207 -6.99 7.64 -8.31
C ARG A 207 -6.94 7.55 -6.78
N CYS A 208 -6.47 6.43 -6.22
CA CYS A 208 -6.54 6.16 -4.79
C CYS A 208 -5.22 6.50 -4.08
N ALA A 209 -5.29 7.33 -3.05
CA ALA A 209 -4.13 7.72 -2.24
C ALA A 209 -3.46 6.52 -1.54
N ASP A 210 -4.22 5.56 -1.02
CA ASP A 210 -3.65 4.36 -0.35
C ASP A 210 -2.97 3.41 -1.34
N TRP A 211 -3.43 3.38 -2.59
CA TRP A 211 -2.73 2.66 -3.64
C TRP A 211 -1.39 3.34 -3.96
N TRP A 212 -1.40 4.66 -4.14
CA TRP A 212 -0.17 5.45 -4.35
C TRP A 212 0.78 5.37 -3.17
N GLN A 213 0.29 5.34 -1.93
CA GLN A 213 1.12 5.19 -0.74
C GLN A 213 1.92 3.90 -0.80
N ARG A 214 1.28 2.78 -1.17
CA ARG A 214 1.99 1.51 -1.32
C ARG A 214 3.01 1.56 -2.45
N LYS A 215 2.70 2.20 -3.58
CA LYS A 215 3.59 2.30 -4.74
C LYS A 215 4.79 3.21 -4.50
N LEU A 216 4.57 4.42 -4.02
CA LEU A 216 5.63 5.39 -3.73
C LEU A 216 6.48 4.92 -2.55
N TRP A 217 5.90 4.31 -1.52
CA TRP A 217 6.69 3.76 -0.42
C TRP A 217 7.61 2.62 -0.87
N GLN A 218 7.10 1.76 -1.76
CA GLN A 218 7.90 0.70 -2.36
C GLN A 218 9.04 1.31 -3.21
N LEU A 219 8.73 2.23 -4.12
CA LEU A 219 9.71 2.89 -4.99
C LEU A 219 10.78 3.62 -4.18
N ARG A 220 10.38 4.35 -3.14
CA ARG A 220 11.26 5.00 -2.17
C ARG A 220 12.25 4.03 -1.54
N ASN A 221 11.78 2.87 -1.06
CA ASN A 221 12.66 1.89 -0.41
C ASN A 221 13.64 1.26 -1.40
N GLU A 222 13.19 0.98 -2.63
CA GLU A 222 14.06 0.52 -3.72
C GLU A 222 15.13 1.57 -4.02
N TRP A 223 14.75 2.83 -4.21
CA TRP A 223 15.68 3.90 -4.55
C TRP A 223 16.69 4.18 -3.44
N ARG A 224 16.22 4.26 -2.20
CA ARG A 224 17.10 4.42 -1.04
C ARG A 224 18.11 3.29 -0.93
N GLU A 225 17.67 2.04 -1.11
CA GLU A 225 18.57 0.88 -1.05
C GLU A 225 19.64 0.94 -2.13
N GLU A 226 19.28 1.26 -3.37
CA GLU A 226 20.26 1.33 -4.47
C GLU A 226 21.27 2.48 -4.26
N LEU A 227 20.86 3.59 -3.64
CA LEU A 227 21.79 4.66 -3.22
C LEU A 227 22.73 4.20 -2.10
N LEU A 228 22.23 3.43 -1.12
CA LEU A 228 23.06 2.83 -0.07
C LEU A 228 24.04 1.79 -0.64
N ARG A 229 23.65 1.04 -1.67
CA ARG A 229 24.56 0.15 -2.42
C ARG A 229 25.62 0.95 -3.18
N ALA A 230 25.24 2.06 -3.82
CA ALA A 230 26.17 2.96 -4.51
C ALA A 230 27.22 3.55 -3.56
N ALA A 231 26.79 3.88 -2.34
CA ALA A 231 27.61 4.40 -1.25
C ALA A 231 28.50 3.35 -0.56
N CYS A 232 28.54 2.11 -1.06
CA CYS A 232 29.24 0.98 -0.44
C CYS A 232 28.81 0.70 1.01
N LEU A 233 27.55 0.93 1.36
CA LEU A 233 27.00 0.63 2.70
C LEU A 233 26.33 -0.76 2.77
N VAL A 234 26.26 -1.45 1.64
CA VAL A 234 25.72 -2.81 1.52
C VAL A 234 26.80 -3.74 0.97
N HIS A 235 27.48 -4.44 1.87
CA HIS A 235 28.52 -5.41 1.55
C HIS A 235 28.84 -6.27 2.79
N ARG A 236 29.73 -7.26 2.62
CA ARG A 236 30.15 -8.21 3.66
C ARG A 236 30.51 -7.56 5.00
N HIS A 237 31.30 -6.49 4.99
CA HIS A 237 31.89 -5.88 6.19
C HIS A 237 31.04 -4.75 6.79
N ALA A 238 29.95 -4.34 6.14
CA ALA A 238 28.95 -3.43 6.71
C ALA A 238 27.64 -4.18 6.96
N SER A 239 26.63 -3.97 6.11
CA SER A 239 25.38 -4.71 6.13
C SER A 239 25.28 -5.60 4.90
N PRO A 240 25.47 -6.94 5.01
CA PRO A 240 25.38 -7.82 3.87
C PRO A 240 23.95 -7.97 3.38
N TYR A 241 23.81 -8.18 2.07
CA TYR A 241 22.56 -8.44 1.33
C TYR A 241 21.61 -7.25 1.22
N VAL A 242 21.42 -6.50 2.30
CA VAL A 242 20.50 -5.36 2.39
C VAL A 242 20.99 -4.39 3.47
N SER A 243 20.67 -3.10 3.34
CA SER A 243 21.04 -2.07 4.31
C SER A 243 20.40 -2.26 5.69
N HIS A 244 21.02 -1.64 6.70
CA HIS A 244 20.50 -1.65 8.08
C HIS A 244 19.12 -0.97 8.20
N ASP A 245 18.85 0.06 7.37
CA ASP A 245 17.57 0.79 7.37
C ASP A 245 16.39 -0.16 7.08
N ILE A 246 16.52 -0.99 6.04
CA ILE A 246 15.50 -1.95 5.65
C ILE A 246 15.31 -3.05 6.70
N LEU A 247 16.37 -3.47 7.39
CA LEU A 247 16.27 -4.47 8.47
C LEU A 247 15.45 -3.93 9.64
N LEU A 248 15.75 -2.72 10.11
CA LEU A 248 15.00 -2.08 11.19
C LEU A 248 13.53 -1.90 10.80
N GLN A 249 13.28 -1.45 9.57
CA GLN A 249 11.93 -1.32 9.05
C GLN A 249 11.20 -2.68 9.02
N LYS A 250 11.87 -3.76 8.61
CA LYS A 250 11.27 -5.10 8.54
C LYS A 250 10.98 -5.67 9.92
N ARG A 251 11.85 -5.43 10.89
CA ARG A 251 11.64 -5.78 12.30
C ARG A 251 10.41 -5.07 12.86
N GLU A 252 10.31 -3.77 12.63
CA GLU A 252 9.18 -2.97 13.09
C GLU A 252 7.86 -3.39 12.41
N GLN A 253 7.89 -3.70 11.11
CA GLN A 253 6.74 -4.28 10.41
C GLN A 253 6.31 -5.62 11.01
N ARG A 254 7.26 -6.50 11.33
CA ARG A 254 6.96 -7.79 11.97
C ARG A 254 6.36 -7.58 13.36
N ARG A 255 6.91 -6.68 14.16
CA ARG A 255 6.39 -6.34 15.49
C ARG A 255 4.93 -5.86 15.39
N LYS A 256 4.66 -4.84 14.55
CA LYS A 256 3.30 -4.33 14.34
C LYS A 256 2.34 -5.40 13.82
N ALA A 257 2.79 -6.29 12.94
CA ALA A 257 1.97 -7.39 12.44
C ALA A 257 1.63 -8.41 13.55
N MET A 258 2.59 -8.74 14.43
CA MET A 258 2.32 -9.63 15.58
C MET A 258 1.37 -8.98 16.58
N ASP A 259 1.58 -7.71 16.89
CA ASP A 259 0.67 -6.95 17.76
C ASP A 259 -0.75 -6.90 17.15
N PHE A 260 -0.84 -6.76 15.83
CA PHE A 260 -2.11 -6.85 15.12
C PHE A 260 -2.76 -8.23 15.29
N PHE A 261 -2.05 -9.33 15.01
CA PHE A 261 -2.62 -10.68 15.12
C PHE A 261 -3.01 -11.06 16.55
N ARG A 262 -2.26 -10.60 17.56
CA ARG A 262 -2.59 -10.82 18.96
C ARG A 262 -3.89 -10.18 19.38
N ASN A 263 -4.21 -9.02 18.81
CA ASN A 263 -5.36 -8.20 19.16
C ASN A 263 -6.60 -8.46 18.30
N HIS A 264 -6.59 -9.46 17.41
CA HIS A 264 -7.71 -9.78 16.54
C HIS A 264 -8.06 -11.27 16.58
N ASP A 265 -9.34 -11.56 16.37
CA ASP A 265 -9.91 -12.89 16.20
C ASP A 265 -10.59 -13.00 14.83
N LEU A 266 -10.87 -14.23 14.43
CA LEU A 266 -11.65 -14.59 13.26
C LEU A 266 -12.95 -15.24 13.72
N ILE A 267 -14.09 -14.71 13.29
CA ILE A 267 -15.42 -15.25 13.58
C ILE A 267 -16.06 -15.74 12.28
N ASN A 268 -16.59 -16.95 12.27
CA ASN A 268 -17.37 -17.48 11.13
C ASN A 268 -18.88 -17.16 11.28
N GLU A 269 -19.65 -17.47 10.25
CA GLU A 269 -21.12 -17.37 10.28
C GLU A 269 -21.82 -18.18 11.38
N ASP A 270 -21.20 -19.24 11.91
CA ASP A 270 -21.75 -20.07 12.98
C ASP A 270 -21.45 -19.52 14.40
N GLY A 271 -20.67 -18.44 14.50
CA GLY A 271 -20.25 -17.82 15.76
C GLY A 271 -18.98 -18.41 16.38
N ASP A 272 -18.35 -19.40 15.73
CA ASP A 272 -17.06 -19.93 16.16
C ASP A 272 -15.99 -18.86 16.07
N THR A 273 -15.17 -18.75 17.12
CA THR A 273 -14.09 -17.77 17.21
C THR A 273 -12.74 -18.47 17.21
N LEU A 274 -11.83 -18.02 16.33
CA LEU A 274 -10.44 -18.47 16.27
C LEU A 274 -9.49 -17.30 16.49
N SER A 275 -8.47 -17.51 17.32
CA SER A 275 -7.36 -16.57 17.48
C SER A 275 -6.63 -16.35 16.16
N MET A 276 -6.50 -15.10 15.72
CA MET A 276 -5.80 -14.79 14.48
C MET A 276 -4.31 -15.15 14.57
N GLU A 277 -3.70 -15.02 15.76
CA GLU A 277 -2.31 -15.45 16.00
C GLU A 277 -2.13 -16.94 15.76
N ASP A 278 -3.00 -17.79 16.31
CA ASP A 278 -2.91 -19.24 16.17
C ASP A 278 -3.12 -19.68 14.72
N VAL A 279 -4.05 -19.05 14.01
CA VAL A 279 -4.28 -19.31 12.57
C VAL A 279 -3.05 -18.95 11.75
N VAL A 280 -2.41 -17.80 12.01
CA VAL A 280 -1.18 -17.41 11.32
C VAL A 280 -0.04 -18.37 11.62
N LEU A 281 0.11 -18.80 12.88
CA LEU A 281 1.14 -19.74 13.31
C LEU A 281 0.93 -21.14 12.73
N ALA A 282 -0.31 -21.60 12.56
CA ALA A 282 -0.64 -22.87 11.91
C ALA A 282 -0.53 -22.82 10.37
N SER A 283 -0.48 -21.61 9.79
CA SER A 283 -0.48 -21.44 8.34
C SER A 283 0.84 -21.83 7.65
N ALA A 284 0.78 -22.01 6.33
CA ALA A 284 1.96 -22.20 5.49
C ALA A 284 2.91 -20.98 5.43
N SER A 285 2.51 -19.84 6.02
CA SER A 285 3.36 -18.66 6.17
C SER A 285 4.35 -18.79 7.34
N ASN A 286 4.10 -19.70 8.28
CA ASN A 286 5.04 -20.01 9.35
C ASN A 286 6.35 -20.56 8.74
N PRO A 287 7.51 -19.95 9.03
CA PRO A 287 8.79 -20.39 8.51
C PRO A 287 9.10 -21.88 8.79
N ALA A 288 8.70 -22.40 9.94
CA ALA A 288 8.93 -23.80 10.30
C ALA A 288 8.13 -24.76 9.41
N HIS A 289 6.84 -24.49 9.20
CA HIS A 289 5.99 -25.28 8.30
C HIS A 289 6.48 -25.18 6.85
N ARG A 290 6.85 -23.97 6.40
CA ARG A 290 7.40 -23.74 5.06
C ARG A 290 8.70 -24.53 4.83
N ARG A 291 9.62 -24.56 5.80
CA ARG A 291 10.84 -25.37 5.75
C ARG A 291 10.51 -26.84 5.66
N ASN A 292 9.65 -27.35 6.54
CA ASN A 292 9.30 -28.77 6.61
C ASN A 292 8.67 -29.24 5.29
N GLU A 293 7.71 -28.48 4.73
CA GLU A 293 7.08 -28.78 3.44
C GLU A 293 8.11 -28.80 2.30
N MET A 294 9.03 -27.82 2.27
CA MET A 294 10.09 -27.79 1.27
C MET A 294 11.03 -28.99 1.36
N MET A 295 11.46 -29.36 2.57
CA MET A 295 12.36 -30.51 2.77
C MET A 295 11.66 -31.81 2.41
N ALA A 296 10.39 -31.98 2.78
CA ALA A 296 9.58 -33.13 2.40
C ALA A 296 9.42 -33.23 0.87
N CYS A 297 9.19 -32.10 0.20
CA CYS A 297 9.09 -32.04 -1.26
C CYS A 297 10.42 -32.42 -1.93
N VAL A 298 11.55 -31.86 -1.49
CA VAL A 298 12.88 -32.22 -2.01
C VAL A 298 13.18 -33.70 -1.80
N LYS A 299 12.91 -34.25 -0.61
CA LYS A 299 13.08 -35.69 -0.36
C LYS A 299 12.19 -36.53 -1.27
N GLY A 300 10.97 -36.08 -1.54
CA GLY A 300 10.09 -36.72 -2.53
C GLY A 300 10.70 -36.77 -3.94
N LEU A 301 11.38 -35.70 -4.38
CA LEU A 301 12.07 -35.68 -5.68
C LEU A 301 13.30 -36.59 -5.71
N GLU A 302 14.03 -36.69 -4.60
CA GLU A 302 15.15 -37.59 -4.43
C GLU A 302 14.71 -39.06 -4.58
N LEU A 303 13.66 -39.47 -3.85
CA LEU A 303 13.11 -40.82 -3.95
C LEU A 303 12.61 -41.15 -5.38
N ILE A 304 11.93 -40.20 -6.03
CA ILE A 304 11.51 -40.38 -7.42
C ILE A 304 12.71 -40.52 -8.36
N ALA A 305 13.78 -39.76 -8.14
CA ALA A 305 14.98 -39.87 -8.96
C ALA A 305 15.66 -41.23 -8.79
N GLU A 306 15.73 -41.75 -7.56
CA GLU A 306 16.23 -43.10 -7.27
C GLU A 306 15.41 -44.16 -8.00
N MET A 307 14.08 -44.12 -7.87
CA MET A 307 13.16 -45.03 -8.55
C MET A 307 13.33 -45.02 -10.08
N ARG A 308 13.66 -43.87 -10.66
CA ARG A 308 13.82 -43.68 -12.11
C ARG A 308 15.25 -43.89 -12.60
N GLY A 309 16.21 -44.09 -11.70
CA GLY A 309 17.65 -44.10 -12.03
C GLY A 309 18.18 -42.77 -12.57
N ASP A 310 17.49 -41.66 -12.27
CA ASP A 310 17.90 -40.31 -12.66
C ASP A 310 19.09 -39.84 -11.79
N CYS A 311 20.00 -39.04 -12.35
CA CYS A 311 21.12 -38.45 -11.60
C CYS A 311 20.77 -37.06 -11.08
N ALA A 312 21.39 -36.67 -9.95
CA ALA A 312 21.24 -35.37 -9.34
C ALA A 312 22.45 -34.45 -9.62
N MET A 313 22.18 -33.24 -10.11
CA MET A 313 23.16 -32.21 -10.38
C MET A 313 22.88 -30.97 -9.53
N PHE A 314 23.92 -30.38 -8.99
CA PHE A 314 23.89 -29.07 -8.34
C PHE A 314 24.58 -28.03 -9.21
N TYR A 315 23.84 -27.01 -9.63
CA TYR A 315 24.36 -25.90 -10.44
C TYR A 315 24.35 -24.60 -9.64
N THR A 316 25.38 -23.79 -9.84
CA THR A 316 25.43 -22.41 -9.37
C THR A 316 25.63 -21.50 -10.56
N ILE A 317 24.76 -20.50 -10.70
CA ILE A 317 24.77 -19.48 -11.76
C ILE A 317 24.83 -18.12 -11.09
N THR A 318 25.84 -17.33 -11.44
CA THR A 318 26.05 -15.98 -10.91
C THR A 318 25.83 -14.92 -12.01
N CYS A 319 25.71 -13.66 -11.61
CA CYS A 319 25.62 -12.53 -12.54
C CYS A 319 27.01 -12.02 -12.96
N PRO A 320 27.13 -11.33 -14.12
CA PRO A 320 28.38 -10.67 -14.49
C PRO A 320 28.87 -9.65 -13.47
N SER A 321 30.18 -9.35 -13.52
CA SER A 321 30.80 -8.39 -12.60
C SER A 321 30.09 -7.03 -12.62
N LYS A 322 29.56 -6.60 -13.77
CA LYS A 322 28.83 -5.33 -13.89
C LYS A 322 27.57 -5.19 -13.03
N TYR A 323 27.02 -6.29 -12.52
CA TYR A 323 25.88 -6.24 -11.59
C TYR A 323 26.29 -6.11 -10.11
N HIS A 324 27.55 -6.41 -9.80
CA HIS A 324 28.06 -6.41 -8.43
C HIS A 324 28.55 -5.01 -8.03
N ALA A 325 27.94 -4.43 -6.99
CA ALA A 325 28.22 -3.07 -6.56
C ALA A 325 29.54 -2.95 -5.78
N THR A 326 29.96 -3.99 -5.09
CA THR A 326 31.18 -3.98 -4.26
C THR A 326 31.98 -5.25 -4.45
N LEU A 327 33.30 -5.15 -4.26
CA LEU A 327 34.20 -6.30 -4.20
C LEU A 327 34.10 -6.98 -2.82
N MET A 328 34.67 -8.18 -2.68
CA MET A 328 34.66 -8.93 -1.41
C MET A 328 35.25 -8.16 -0.22
N ASN A 329 36.22 -7.26 -0.47
CA ASN A 329 36.85 -6.41 0.54
C ASN A 329 36.02 -5.15 0.89
N GLY A 330 34.86 -4.96 0.26
CA GLY A 330 33.98 -3.81 0.48
C GLY A 330 34.30 -2.57 -0.35
N LYS A 331 35.39 -2.56 -1.13
CA LYS A 331 35.70 -1.44 -2.04
C LYS A 331 34.68 -1.38 -3.20
N PRO A 332 34.47 -0.19 -3.79
CA PRO A 332 33.71 -0.04 -5.03
C PRO A 332 34.19 -1.01 -6.11
N ASN A 333 33.27 -1.68 -6.80
CA ASN A 333 33.62 -2.46 -7.98
C ASN A 333 33.70 -1.54 -9.21
N PRO A 334 34.87 -1.40 -9.86
CA PRO A 334 35.03 -0.50 -11.00
C PRO A 334 34.21 -0.90 -12.23
N THR A 335 33.80 -2.17 -12.35
CA THR A 335 33.01 -2.63 -13.49
C THR A 335 31.50 -2.45 -13.30
N TRP A 336 31.04 -2.04 -12.11
CA TRP A 336 29.61 -1.94 -11.82
C TRP A 336 28.93 -0.88 -12.69
N ASP A 337 27.89 -1.27 -13.42
CA ASP A 337 27.17 -0.40 -14.36
C ASP A 337 25.97 0.32 -13.71
N HIS A 338 25.95 0.38 -12.38
CA HIS A 338 24.85 0.93 -11.60
C HIS A 338 23.54 0.13 -11.71
N SER A 339 23.61 -1.13 -12.18
CA SER A 339 22.45 -2.01 -12.20
C SER A 339 21.90 -2.27 -10.81
N THR A 340 20.58 -2.21 -10.73
CA THR A 340 19.82 -2.53 -9.51
C THR A 340 19.84 -4.03 -9.25
N VAL A 341 19.57 -4.43 -8.00
CA VAL A 341 19.42 -5.84 -7.65
C VAL A 341 18.30 -6.48 -8.48
N ARG A 342 17.23 -5.74 -8.78
CA ARG A 342 16.12 -6.21 -9.63
C ARG A 342 16.60 -6.58 -11.03
N LYS A 343 17.43 -5.73 -11.67
CA LYS A 343 18.00 -6.00 -13.00
C LYS A 343 18.85 -7.28 -13.00
N SER A 344 19.60 -7.56 -11.92
CA SER A 344 20.34 -8.83 -11.80
C SER A 344 19.41 -10.06 -11.73
N SER A 345 18.23 -9.91 -11.10
CA SER A 345 17.20 -10.95 -11.08
C SER A 345 16.63 -11.20 -12.47
N ASP A 346 16.30 -10.12 -13.18
CA ASP A 346 15.70 -10.16 -14.52
C ASP A 346 16.65 -10.82 -15.52
N TYR A 347 17.95 -10.47 -15.48
CA TYR A 347 19.00 -11.13 -16.27
C TYR A 347 18.97 -12.67 -16.12
N LEU A 348 18.90 -13.18 -14.89
CA LEU A 348 18.87 -14.63 -14.66
C LEU A 348 17.54 -15.25 -15.11
N VAL A 349 16.41 -14.56 -14.94
CA VAL A 349 15.10 -15.01 -15.43
C VAL A 349 15.11 -15.15 -16.95
N ASP A 350 15.62 -14.15 -17.66
CA ASP A 350 15.65 -14.11 -19.13
C ASP A 350 16.65 -15.14 -19.68
N THR A 351 17.84 -15.21 -19.09
CA THR A 351 18.84 -16.25 -19.42
C THR A 351 18.24 -17.64 -19.28
N PHE A 352 17.52 -17.90 -18.20
CA PHE A 352 16.91 -19.20 -17.96
C PHE A 352 15.68 -19.46 -18.83
N ALA A 353 14.89 -18.43 -19.17
CA ALA A 353 13.80 -18.56 -20.14
C ALA A 353 14.33 -18.95 -21.53
N ALA A 354 15.40 -18.31 -21.98
CA ALA A 354 16.07 -18.64 -23.24
C ALA A 354 16.68 -20.05 -23.21
N PHE A 355 17.32 -20.44 -22.11
CA PHE A 355 17.82 -21.80 -21.89
C PHE A 355 16.69 -22.84 -21.95
N ARG A 356 15.54 -22.60 -21.30
CA ARG A 356 14.39 -23.51 -21.34
C ARG A 356 13.82 -23.66 -22.75
N LYS A 357 13.80 -22.58 -23.55
CA LYS A 357 13.40 -22.64 -24.97
C LYS A 357 14.35 -23.54 -25.78
N ALA A 358 15.66 -23.41 -25.56
CA ALA A 358 16.66 -24.26 -26.21
C ALA A 358 16.57 -25.74 -25.77
N MET A 359 16.35 -25.99 -24.48
CA MET A 359 16.06 -27.33 -23.94
C MET A 359 14.85 -27.95 -24.61
N HIS A 360 13.77 -27.17 -24.78
CA HIS A 360 12.55 -27.65 -25.43
C HIS A 360 12.81 -28.08 -26.89
N LYS A 361 13.53 -27.27 -27.68
CA LYS A 361 13.89 -27.58 -29.07
C LYS A 361 14.76 -28.84 -29.19
N LYS A 362 15.59 -29.13 -28.18
CA LYS A 362 16.43 -30.33 -28.10
C LYS A 362 15.76 -31.52 -27.39
N GLU A 363 14.47 -31.39 -27.05
CA GLU A 363 13.70 -32.42 -26.33
C GLU A 363 14.31 -32.85 -24.99
N LEU A 364 15.13 -31.98 -24.39
CA LEU A 364 15.72 -32.21 -23.08
C LEU A 364 14.71 -31.82 -21.99
N ARG A 365 14.63 -32.65 -20.95
CA ARG A 365 13.72 -32.46 -19.81
C ARG A 365 14.44 -32.75 -18.51
N TRP A 366 14.08 -32.02 -17.47
CA TRP A 366 14.63 -32.11 -16.12
C TRP A 366 13.63 -31.53 -15.11
N TYR A 367 13.76 -31.92 -13.85
CA TYR A 367 12.89 -31.46 -12.77
C TYR A 367 13.74 -31.15 -11.53
N GLY A 368 13.18 -30.39 -10.59
CA GLY A 368 13.94 -29.98 -9.42
C GLY A 368 13.48 -28.66 -8.82
N VAL A 369 14.43 -27.97 -8.21
CA VAL A 369 14.19 -26.72 -7.49
C VAL A 369 15.30 -25.71 -7.75
N ARG A 370 14.89 -24.45 -7.93
CA ARG A 370 15.78 -23.29 -8.01
C ARG A 370 15.65 -22.47 -6.73
N VAL A 371 16.79 -22.14 -6.13
CA VAL A 371 16.96 -21.22 -5.01
C VAL A 371 17.62 -19.94 -5.51
N ALA A 372 17.05 -18.79 -5.20
CA ALA A 372 17.69 -17.49 -5.39
C ALA A 372 18.20 -16.98 -4.04
N GLU A 373 19.49 -16.65 -3.95
CA GLU A 373 20.18 -16.16 -2.75
C GLU A 373 20.91 -14.85 -3.10
N PRO A 374 20.98 -13.88 -2.18
CA PRO A 374 21.83 -12.71 -2.36
C PRO A 374 23.31 -13.05 -2.21
N HIS A 375 24.13 -12.48 -3.07
CA HIS A 375 25.55 -12.26 -2.82
C HIS A 375 25.75 -11.15 -1.79
N HIS A 376 26.93 -11.01 -1.18
CA HIS A 376 27.16 -10.09 -0.05
C HIS A 376 26.74 -8.63 -0.30
N ASP A 377 26.73 -8.17 -1.54
CA ASP A 377 26.37 -6.83 -2.01
C ASP A 377 24.91 -6.72 -2.49
N GLY A 378 24.12 -7.79 -2.31
CA GLY A 378 22.71 -7.89 -2.70
C GLY A 378 22.47 -8.48 -4.10
N THR A 379 23.49 -8.68 -4.92
CA THR A 379 23.34 -9.21 -6.29
C THR A 379 22.76 -10.63 -6.29
N VAL A 380 21.82 -10.94 -7.18
CA VAL A 380 21.11 -12.23 -7.17
C VAL A 380 22.00 -13.35 -7.71
N HIS A 381 22.11 -14.46 -6.98
CA HIS A 381 22.69 -15.73 -7.45
C HIS A 381 21.66 -16.85 -7.43
N TRP A 382 21.78 -17.81 -8.35
CA TRP A 382 20.92 -18.99 -8.41
C TRP A 382 21.67 -20.27 -8.09
N HIS A 383 21.08 -21.07 -7.21
CA HIS A 383 21.47 -22.44 -6.96
C HIS A 383 20.35 -23.38 -7.40
N LEU A 384 20.68 -24.38 -8.20
CA LEU A 384 19.70 -25.32 -8.74
C LEU A 384 20.06 -26.74 -8.32
N LEU A 385 19.10 -27.43 -7.70
CA LEU A 385 19.13 -28.87 -7.54
C LEU A 385 18.26 -29.48 -8.62
N CYS A 386 18.86 -30.25 -9.53
CA CYS A 386 18.21 -30.75 -10.74
C CYS A 386 18.39 -32.26 -10.88
N PHE A 387 17.31 -32.94 -11.21
CA PHE A 387 17.26 -34.36 -11.51
C PHE A 387 17.00 -34.57 -13.01
N MET A 388 17.74 -35.49 -13.61
CA MET A 388 17.65 -35.79 -15.04
C MET A 388 18.20 -37.19 -15.37
N ARG A 389 17.79 -37.72 -16.52
CA ARG A 389 18.34 -38.98 -17.04
C ARG A 389 19.86 -38.87 -17.21
N LYS A 390 20.60 -39.90 -16.77
CA LYS A 390 22.08 -39.96 -16.85
C LYS A 390 22.61 -39.61 -18.24
N LYS A 391 21.98 -40.13 -19.29
CA LYS A 391 22.35 -39.87 -20.70
C LYS A 391 22.24 -38.40 -21.13
N HIS A 392 21.35 -37.62 -20.51
CA HIS A 392 21.14 -36.20 -20.86
C HIS A 392 22.04 -35.24 -20.06
N ARG A 393 22.66 -35.71 -18.97
CA ARG A 393 23.44 -34.88 -18.04
C ARG A 393 24.43 -33.96 -18.74
N ARG A 394 25.33 -34.53 -19.56
CA ARG A 394 26.38 -33.78 -20.26
C ARG A 394 25.79 -32.70 -21.17
N ALA A 395 24.80 -33.06 -21.99
CA ALA A 395 24.16 -32.12 -22.91
C ALA A 395 23.46 -30.97 -22.18
N ILE A 396 22.76 -31.25 -21.08
CA ILE A 396 22.08 -30.24 -20.26
C ILE A 396 23.10 -29.32 -19.57
N THR A 397 24.14 -29.88 -18.95
CA THR A 397 25.20 -29.09 -18.29
C THR A 397 25.89 -28.16 -19.27
N GLU A 398 26.25 -28.66 -20.46
CA GLU A 398 26.95 -27.87 -21.46
C GLU A 398 26.06 -26.77 -22.05
N LEU A 399 24.79 -27.09 -22.32
CA LEU A 399 23.83 -26.10 -22.77
C LEU A 399 23.62 -25.01 -21.71
N LEU A 400 23.45 -25.38 -20.44
CA LEU A 400 23.27 -24.40 -19.37
C LEU A 400 24.51 -23.53 -19.19
N ARG A 401 25.71 -24.13 -19.21
CA ARG A 401 26.99 -23.40 -19.18
C ARG A 401 27.05 -22.36 -20.28
N ARG A 402 26.79 -22.76 -21.53
CA ARG A 402 26.80 -21.86 -22.70
C ARG A 402 25.89 -20.65 -22.51
N PHE A 403 24.71 -20.82 -21.94
CA PHE A 403 23.80 -19.72 -21.66
C PHE A 403 24.29 -18.84 -20.51
N ALA A 404 24.82 -19.44 -19.44
CA ALA A 404 25.28 -18.74 -18.24
C ALA A 404 26.52 -17.87 -18.47
N ILE A 405 27.43 -18.27 -19.36
CA ILE A 405 28.73 -17.60 -19.60
C ILE A 405 28.72 -16.64 -20.80
N ARG A 406 27.59 -16.54 -21.50
CA ARG A 406 27.51 -15.83 -22.79
C ARG A 406 27.65 -14.32 -22.65
N GLU A 407 27.03 -13.74 -21.63
CA GLU A 407 27.09 -12.30 -21.37
C GLU A 407 28.40 -11.95 -20.66
N ASP A 408 29.10 -10.96 -21.19
CA ASP A 408 30.42 -10.50 -20.75
C ASP A 408 31.46 -11.64 -20.71
N ARG A 409 31.40 -12.56 -21.69
CA ARG A 409 32.27 -13.75 -21.77
C ARG A 409 33.78 -13.43 -21.65
N ALA A 410 34.20 -12.26 -22.12
CA ALA A 410 35.58 -11.80 -22.05
C ALA A 410 36.11 -11.70 -20.59
N GLU A 411 35.26 -11.34 -19.62
CA GLU A 411 35.68 -11.16 -18.21
C GLU A 411 36.14 -12.48 -17.55
N LEU A 412 35.74 -13.63 -18.10
CA LEU A 412 35.97 -14.95 -17.50
C LEU A 412 37.28 -15.61 -17.93
N GLY A 413 37.90 -15.12 -19.02
CA GLY A 413 39.06 -15.78 -19.63
C GLY A 413 38.82 -17.28 -19.88
N ASN A 414 39.74 -18.13 -19.40
CA ASN A 414 39.61 -19.60 -19.48
C ASN A 414 38.83 -20.21 -18.31
N ASN A 415 38.66 -19.48 -17.20
CA ASN A 415 38.03 -19.99 -15.99
C ASN A 415 36.59 -19.48 -15.84
N THR A 416 35.63 -20.27 -16.34
CA THR A 416 34.21 -19.94 -16.21
C THR A 416 33.65 -20.20 -14.81
N GLY A 417 34.46 -20.67 -13.86
CA GLY A 417 34.02 -21.07 -12.51
C GLY A 417 33.50 -19.91 -11.67
N ALA A 418 33.90 -18.67 -11.96
CA ALA A 418 33.31 -17.48 -11.36
C ALA A 418 31.83 -17.32 -11.75
N ARG A 419 31.45 -17.81 -12.94
CA ARG A 419 30.11 -17.64 -13.51
C ARG A 419 29.19 -18.85 -13.36
N PHE A 420 29.75 -20.03 -13.59
CA PHE A 420 29.01 -21.27 -13.65
C PHE A 420 29.78 -22.40 -12.98
N LYS A 421 29.19 -22.99 -11.94
CA LYS A 421 29.71 -24.19 -11.29
C LYS A 421 28.70 -25.32 -11.44
N SER A 422 29.18 -26.51 -11.78
CA SER A 422 28.39 -27.73 -11.90
C SER A 422 28.99 -28.83 -11.05
N LYS A 423 28.20 -29.46 -10.17
CA LYS A 423 28.62 -30.58 -9.33
C LYS A 423 27.64 -31.72 -9.48
N LEU A 424 28.15 -32.91 -9.82
CA LEU A 424 27.39 -34.15 -9.70
C LEU A 424 27.28 -34.52 -8.22
N ILE A 425 26.08 -34.81 -7.74
CA ILE A 425 25.87 -35.25 -6.37
C ILE A 425 26.21 -36.74 -6.29
N ASP A 426 27.18 -37.05 -5.44
CA ASP A 426 27.59 -38.41 -5.12
C ASP A 426 26.83 -38.88 -3.87
N PRO A 427 25.95 -39.89 -3.98
CA PRO A 427 25.19 -40.43 -2.84
C PRO A 427 26.07 -40.82 -1.65
N ARG A 428 27.33 -41.23 -1.88
CA ARG A 428 28.27 -41.61 -0.81
C ARG A 428 28.72 -40.42 0.05
N LYS A 429 28.69 -39.20 -0.51
CA LYS A 429 29.13 -37.96 0.18
C LYS A 429 27.98 -37.17 0.78
N GLY A 430 26.74 -37.50 0.43
CA GLY A 430 25.54 -36.81 0.90
C GLY A 430 24.41 -36.87 -0.11
N THR A 431 23.19 -36.81 0.40
CA THR A 431 21.97 -36.88 -0.40
C THR A 431 21.64 -35.55 -1.08
N PRO A 432 20.93 -35.54 -2.22
CA PRO A 432 20.35 -34.32 -2.80
C PRO A 432 19.67 -33.40 -1.78
N ALA A 433 18.90 -33.95 -0.84
CA ALA A 433 18.28 -33.20 0.24
C ALA A 433 19.32 -32.51 1.15
N SER A 434 20.39 -33.20 1.54
CA SER A 434 21.47 -32.62 2.36
C SER A 434 22.18 -31.44 1.66
N TYR A 435 22.35 -31.52 0.34
CA TYR A 435 23.00 -30.47 -0.46
C TYR A 435 22.22 -29.16 -0.46
N ILE A 436 20.89 -29.23 -0.51
CA ILE A 436 20.04 -28.03 -0.53
C ILE A 436 19.60 -27.58 0.86
N ALA A 437 19.67 -28.44 1.88
CA ALA A 437 19.25 -28.14 3.25
C ALA A 437 19.85 -26.84 3.78
N LYS A 438 21.16 -26.62 3.56
CA LYS A 438 21.86 -25.37 3.91
C LYS A 438 21.18 -24.14 3.30
N TYR A 439 20.81 -24.22 2.03
CA TYR A 439 20.17 -23.12 1.30
C TYR A 439 18.73 -22.90 1.77
N VAL A 440 18.01 -23.96 2.12
CA VAL A 440 16.67 -23.86 2.71
C VAL A 440 16.74 -23.14 4.06
N SER A 441 17.57 -23.61 4.98
CA SER A 441 17.68 -23.01 6.32
C SER A 441 18.15 -21.56 6.25
N LYS A 442 19.18 -21.24 5.46
CA LYS A 442 19.67 -19.87 5.26
C LYS A 442 18.62 -18.87 4.74
N ASN A 443 17.62 -19.34 3.98
CA ASN A 443 16.67 -18.46 3.29
C ASN A 443 15.30 -18.39 3.99
N ILE A 444 15.06 -19.20 5.02
CA ILE A 444 13.74 -19.28 5.69
C ILE A 444 13.82 -18.82 7.13
N ASP A 445 14.56 -19.52 8.00
CA ASP A 445 14.55 -19.25 9.44
C ASP A 445 15.88 -19.50 10.17
N GLY A 446 16.92 -19.91 9.48
CA GLY A 446 18.24 -20.16 10.07
C GLY A 446 18.27 -21.35 11.05
N ARG A 447 17.23 -22.18 11.12
CA ARG A 447 17.18 -23.32 12.07
C ARG A 447 18.23 -24.38 11.72
N GLY A 448 18.83 -24.96 12.77
CA GLY A 448 19.87 -25.98 12.66
C GLY A 448 21.24 -25.44 12.26
N LEU A 449 21.42 -24.11 12.30
CA LEU A 449 22.62 -23.41 11.86
C LEU A 449 23.16 -22.44 12.93
N GLY A 450 22.71 -22.57 14.19
CA GLY A 450 22.96 -21.63 15.28
C GLY A 450 24.43 -21.26 15.48
N ASP A 451 25.32 -22.25 15.40
CA ASP A 451 26.76 -22.08 15.64
C ASP A 451 27.59 -21.95 14.35
N THR A 452 26.92 -21.93 13.18
CA THR A 452 27.62 -21.91 11.89
C THR A 452 27.70 -20.48 11.34
N VAL A 453 28.89 -20.12 10.86
CA VAL A 453 29.18 -18.81 10.27
C VAL A 453 29.13 -18.89 8.74
N SER A 454 28.54 -17.88 8.11
CA SER A 454 28.56 -17.77 6.65
C SER A 454 29.97 -17.50 6.14
N LYS A 455 30.51 -18.36 5.27
CA LYS A 455 31.78 -18.07 4.56
C LYS A 455 31.72 -16.79 3.71
N GLU A 456 30.51 -16.44 3.27
CA GLU A 456 30.24 -15.29 2.41
C GLU A 456 30.24 -13.97 3.20
N THR A 457 29.62 -13.96 4.38
CA THR A 457 29.39 -12.72 5.15
C THR A 457 30.18 -12.63 6.45
N GLY A 458 30.68 -13.74 6.97
CA GLY A 458 31.29 -13.82 8.31
C GLY A 458 30.30 -13.69 9.47
N LYS A 459 28.99 -13.56 9.21
CA LYS A 459 27.94 -13.46 10.24
C LYS A 459 27.29 -14.82 10.53
N SER A 460 26.59 -14.93 11.66
CA SER A 460 25.79 -16.11 12.00
C SER A 460 24.78 -16.42 10.89
N LEU A 461 24.50 -17.71 10.66
CA LEU A 461 23.50 -18.10 9.66
C LEU A 461 22.06 -17.78 10.08
N ARG A 462 21.79 -17.53 11.37
CA ARG A 462 20.50 -17.03 11.86
C ARG A 462 20.25 -15.59 11.44
N ASP A 463 21.22 -14.69 11.68
CA ASP A 463 21.12 -13.29 11.26
C ASP A 463 21.07 -13.19 9.73
N SER A 464 21.79 -14.07 9.05
CA SER A 464 21.75 -14.17 7.59
C SER A 464 20.34 -14.44 7.07
N ALA A 465 19.51 -15.24 7.75
CA ALA A 465 18.15 -15.56 7.28
C ALA A 465 17.18 -14.38 7.36
N GLU A 466 17.31 -13.53 8.38
CA GLU A 466 16.56 -12.29 8.45
C GLU A 466 16.93 -11.34 7.31
N HIS A 467 18.23 -11.14 7.09
CA HIS A 467 18.73 -10.29 6.01
C HIS A 467 18.26 -10.78 4.63
N VAL A 468 18.36 -12.08 4.37
CA VAL A 468 17.92 -12.68 3.10
C VAL A 468 16.41 -12.51 2.91
N THR A 469 15.60 -12.64 3.96
CA THR A 469 14.15 -12.45 3.90
C THR A 469 13.79 -10.99 3.62
N ALA A 470 14.48 -10.05 4.26
CA ALA A 470 14.30 -8.62 4.02
C ALA A 470 14.68 -8.24 2.58
N TRP A 471 15.84 -8.71 2.10
CA TRP A 471 16.29 -8.58 0.72
C TRP A 471 15.27 -9.11 -0.29
N ALA A 472 14.80 -10.35 -0.09
CA ALA A 472 13.84 -10.98 -1.00
C ALA A 472 12.51 -10.21 -1.05
N SER A 473 12.06 -9.69 0.10
CA SER A 473 10.86 -8.87 0.21
C SER A 473 11.02 -7.52 -0.51
N LEU A 474 12.14 -6.84 -0.34
CA LEU A 474 12.40 -5.53 -0.94
C LEU A 474 12.44 -5.63 -2.47
N HIS A 475 13.26 -6.55 -3.00
CA HIS A 475 13.50 -6.67 -4.44
C HIS A 475 12.50 -7.58 -5.17
N ARG A 476 11.49 -8.09 -4.46
CA ARG A 476 10.46 -9.02 -4.97
C ARG A 476 11.07 -10.26 -5.64
N VAL A 477 12.08 -10.83 -4.99
CA VAL A 477 12.76 -12.04 -5.50
C VAL A 477 12.08 -13.27 -4.91
N GLN A 478 11.48 -14.09 -5.79
CA GLN A 478 10.96 -15.38 -5.36
C GLN A 478 12.13 -16.33 -5.05
N GLN A 479 12.39 -16.57 -3.76
CA GLN A 479 13.53 -17.39 -3.31
C GLN A 479 13.46 -18.83 -3.85
N PHE A 480 12.32 -19.51 -3.75
CA PHE A 480 12.19 -20.92 -4.12
C PHE A 480 11.22 -21.14 -5.26
N ARG A 481 11.62 -21.94 -6.26
CA ARG A 481 10.75 -22.36 -7.37
C ARG A 481 11.02 -23.80 -7.76
N PHE A 482 10.05 -24.67 -7.50
CA PHE A 482 10.02 -26.02 -8.03
C PHE A 482 9.57 -26.02 -9.49
N PHE A 483 10.07 -26.98 -10.26
CA PHE A 483 9.72 -27.17 -11.67
C PHE A 483 9.70 -28.65 -12.05
N GLY A 484 8.88 -28.99 -13.05
CA GLY A 484 8.71 -30.36 -13.53
C GLY A 484 7.91 -31.27 -12.60
N ILE A 485 7.14 -30.71 -11.65
CA ILE A 485 6.36 -31.45 -10.66
C ILE A 485 4.92 -30.90 -10.57
N PRO A 486 3.95 -31.68 -10.06
CA PRO A 486 2.61 -31.22 -9.69
C PRO A 486 2.57 -30.03 -8.74
N GLY A 487 1.43 -29.32 -8.71
CA GLY A 487 1.26 -28.10 -7.94
C GLY A 487 1.18 -28.35 -6.43
N ARG A 488 2.07 -27.72 -5.64
CA ARG A 488 2.03 -27.80 -4.17
C ARG A 488 0.77 -27.19 -3.56
N GLN A 489 0.09 -26.26 -4.23
CA GLN A 489 -1.18 -25.75 -3.73
C GLN A 489 -2.26 -26.83 -3.75
N ALA A 490 -2.37 -27.61 -4.83
CA ALA A 490 -3.32 -28.73 -4.89
C ALA A 490 -3.03 -29.77 -3.80
N TYR A 491 -1.74 -30.04 -3.51
CA TYR A 491 -1.34 -30.87 -2.37
C TYR A 491 -1.85 -30.34 -1.01
N ARG A 492 -1.78 -29.02 -0.78
CA ARG A 492 -2.29 -28.40 0.46
C ARG A 492 -3.81 -28.51 0.57
N GLU A 493 -4.53 -28.25 -0.53
CA GLU A 493 -5.99 -28.37 -0.56
C GLU A 493 -6.44 -29.82 -0.35
N LEU A 494 -5.74 -30.81 -0.91
CA LEU A 494 -6.02 -32.23 -0.68
C LEU A 494 -5.86 -32.61 0.80
N ARG A 495 -4.82 -32.11 1.48
CA ARG A 495 -4.62 -32.36 2.91
C ARG A 495 -5.71 -31.72 3.76
N LEU A 496 -6.12 -30.51 3.41
CA LEU A 496 -7.23 -29.82 4.06
C LEU A 496 -8.53 -30.62 3.89
N PHE A 497 -8.81 -31.07 2.67
CA PHE A 497 -9.97 -31.90 2.35
C PHE A 497 -9.95 -33.24 3.09
N ALA A 498 -8.81 -33.95 3.11
CA ALA A 498 -8.67 -35.21 3.84
C ALA A 498 -9.00 -35.02 5.33
N SER A 499 -8.43 -33.98 5.95
CA SER A 499 -8.69 -33.66 7.36
C SER A 499 -10.17 -33.33 7.62
N GLN A 500 -10.85 -32.67 6.69
CA GLN A 500 -12.29 -32.38 6.78
C GLN A 500 -13.11 -33.66 6.61
N ALA A 501 -12.80 -34.50 5.62
CA ALA A 501 -13.47 -35.76 5.37
C ALA A 501 -13.36 -36.71 6.57
N THR A 502 -12.18 -36.85 7.18
CA THR A 502 -11.99 -37.66 8.39
C THR A 502 -12.86 -37.18 9.55
N ARG A 503 -13.06 -35.86 9.71
CA ARG A 503 -13.94 -35.30 10.76
C ARG A 503 -15.42 -35.54 10.49
N ALA A 504 -15.83 -35.53 9.22
CA ALA A 504 -17.21 -35.81 8.82
C ALA A 504 -17.55 -37.31 8.91
N MET A 505 -16.58 -38.17 8.56
CA MET A 505 -16.74 -39.62 8.47
C MET A 505 -16.31 -40.35 9.76
N LYS A 506 -16.62 -39.81 10.95
CA LYS A 506 -16.21 -40.37 12.27
C LYS A 506 -16.56 -41.85 12.47
N THR A 507 -17.54 -42.38 11.73
CA THR A 507 -18.03 -43.77 11.81
C THR A 507 -17.49 -44.69 10.71
N SER A 508 -16.68 -44.18 9.77
CA SER A 508 -16.16 -44.98 8.65
C SER A 508 -14.91 -45.77 9.04
N LYS A 509 -14.73 -46.95 8.43
CA LYS A 509 -13.54 -47.78 8.65
C LYS A 509 -12.27 -47.01 8.25
N PRO A 510 -11.16 -47.11 9.00
CA PRO A 510 -9.88 -46.55 8.60
C PRO A 510 -9.49 -47.02 7.19
N GLY A 511 -9.17 -46.08 6.30
CA GLY A 511 -8.78 -46.37 4.92
C GLY A 511 -9.94 -46.57 3.93
N ALA A 512 -11.19 -46.27 4.32
CA ALA A 512 -12.28 -46.20 3.37
C ALA A 512 -12.01 -45.12 2.29
N PRO A 513 -12.31 -45.38 1.01
CA PRO A 513 -12.19 -44.38 -0.04
C PRO A 513 -13.04 -43.14 0.28
N VAL A 514 -12.44 -41.96 0.16
CA VAL A 514 -13.11 -40.68 0.37
C VAL A 514 -13.66 -40.15 -0.96
N LEU A 515 -12.92 -40.36 -2.05
CA LEU A 515 -13.35 -40.00 -3.41
C LEU A 515 -13.85 -41.22 -4.17
N MET A 516 -14.89 -41.04 -4.98
CA MET A 516 -15.49 -42.12 -5.77
C MET A 516 -14.53 -42.69 -6.83
N ASP A 517 -13.74 -41.84 -7.48
CA ASP A 517 -12.73 -42.29 -8.46
C ASP A 517 -11.48 -42.81 -7.73
N PRO A 518 -11.09 -44.08 -7.92
CA PRO A 518 -9.96 -44.68 -7.20
C PRO A 518 -8.60 -44.01 -7.49
N LYS A 519 -8.43 -43.42 -8.68
CA LYS A 519 -7.18 -42.71 -9.03
C LYS A 519 -7.09 -41.39 -8.28
N LEU A 520 -8.20 -40.66 -8.18
CA LEU A 520 -8.26 -39.41 -7.41
C LEU A 520 -8.09 -39.68 -5.92
N ASP A 521 -8.74 -40.72 -5.39
CA ASP A 521 -8.62 -41.14 -4.00
C ASP A 521 -7.18 -41.51 -3.64
N ALA A 522 -6.47 -42.22 -4.52
CA ALA A 522 -5.06 -42.54 -4.32
C ALA A 522 -4.15 -41.28 -4.27
N VAL A 523 -4.50 -40.20 -4.98
CA VAL A 523 -3.79 -38.92 -4.90
C VAL A 523 -4.06 -38.23 -3.55
N LEU A 524 -5.32 -38.27 -3.09
CA LEU A 524 -5.75 -37.73 -1.80
C LEU A 524 -5.05 -38.45 -0.64
N ALA A 525 -5.11 -39.79 -0.60
CA ALA A 525 -4.47 -40.60 0.43
C ALA A 525 -2.95 -40.34 0.49
N ALA A 526 -2.29 -40.21 -0.66
CA ALA A 526 -0.87 -39.89 -0.72
C ALA A 526 -0.55 -38.49 -0.15
N ALA A 527 -1.41 -37.51 -0.40
CA ALA A 527 -1.27 -36.16 0.13
C ALA A 527 -1.48 -36.12 1.65
N ASP A 528 -2.48 -36.85 2.15
CA ASP A 528 -2.83 -36.92 3.58
C ASP A 528 -1.69 -37.49 4.45
N VAL A 529 -1.14 -38.65 4.06
CA VAL A 529 0.04 -39.26 4.69
C VAL A 529 1.27 -38.35 4.62
N GLY A 530 1.29 -37.41 3.68
CA GLY A 530 2.37 -36.44 3.54
C GLY A 530 3.53 -36.90 2.66
N CYS A 531 3.33 -37.97 1.88
CA CYS A 531 4.37 -38.53 1.02
C CYS A 531 4.38 -37.82 -0.35
N PHE A 532 5.24 -36.80 -0.49
CA PHE A 532 5.39 -36.07 -1.75
C PHE A 532 5.78 -36.98 -2.93
N ALA A 533 6.59 -38.02 -2.71
CA ALA A 533 6.97 -38.95 -3.78
C ALA A 533 5.72 -39.65 -4.35
N THR A 534 4.92 -40.26 -3.49
CA THR A 534 3.69 -40.95 -3.88
C THR A 534 2.68 -39.98 -4.46
N TYR A 535 2.49 -38.80 -3.87
CA TYR A 535 1.60 -37.76 -4.41
C TYR A 535 1.96 -37.39 -5.85
N ILE A 536 3.26 -37.17 -6.13
CA ILE A 536 3.72 -36.82 -7.47
C ILE A 536 3.51 -37.98 -8.44
N MET A 537 3.83 -39.22 -8.03
CA MET A 537 3.65 -40.41 -8.86
C MET A 537 2.17 -40.66 -9.19
N LYS A 538 1.26 -40.51 -8.21
CA LYS A 538 -0.18 -40.67 -8.41
C LYS A 538 -0.79 -39.57 -9.26
N GLN A 539 -0.22 -38.36 -9.27
CA GLN A 539 -0.56 -37.29 -10.21
C GLN A 539 -0.09 -37.56 -11.67
N GLY A 540 0.59 -38.67 -11.94
CA GLY A 540 1.15 -39.03 -13.26
C GLY A 540 2.68 -38.95 -13.33
N GLY A 541 3.34 -38.49 -12.28
CA GLY A 541 4.80 -38.43 -12.17
C GLY A 541 5.41 -37.06 -12.49
N VAL A 542 6.74 -37.05 -12.58
CA VAL A 542 7.53 -35.87 -12.94
C VAL A 542 7.55 -35.62 -14.45
N LEU A 543 7.76 -34.38 -14.85
CA LEU A 543 7.89 -33.93 -16.26
C LEU A 543 6.61 -34.05 -17.09
N VAL A 544 5.46 -34.29 -16.44
CA VAL A 544 4.16 -34.34 -17.10
C VAL A 544 3.67 -32.92 -17.44
N PRO A 545 3.12 -32.68 -18.64
CA PRO A 545 2.49 -31.40 -18.97
C PRO A 545 1.38 -31.06 -17.97
N ARG A 546 1.29 -29.80 -17.53
CA ARG A 546 0.36 -29.39 -16.48
C ARG A 546 -1.08 -29.81 -16.75
N LYS A 547 -1.55 -29.70 -17.99
CA LYS A 547 -2.93 -30.05 -18.40
C LYS A 547 -3.29 -31.53 -18.19
N ASN A 548 -2.31 -32.39 -17.95
CA ASN A 548 -2.49 -33.84 -17.80
C ASN A 548 -2.42 -34.29 -16.32
N TYR A 549 -2.30 -33.37 -15.36
CA TYR A 549 -2.39 -33.74 -13.95
C TYR A 549 -3.83 -34.11 -13.59
N LEU A 550 -4.00 -35.09 -12.70
CA LEU A 550 -5.31 -35.61 -12.30
C LEU A 550 -6.08 -34.63 -11.42
N ILE A 551 -5.39 -33.91 -10.53
CA ILE A 551 -6.03 -32.96 -9.60
C ILE A 551 -5.37 -31.59 -9.70
N HIS A 552 -6.22 -30.56 -9.79
CA HIS A 552 -5.84 -29.16 -9.87
C HIS A 552 -6.45 -28.36 -8.73
N THR A 553 -5.81 -27.24 -8.38
CA THR A 553 -6.44 -26.24 -7.50
C THR A 553 -7.60 -25.59 -8.24
N ALA A 554 -8.76 -25.55 -7.59
CA ALA A 554 -9.95 -24.84 -8.03
C ALA A 554 -9.90 -23.40 -7.51
N TYR A 555 -10.22 -22.47 -8.41
CA TYR A 555 -10.33 -21.06 -8.13
C TYR A 555 -11.73 -20.57 -8.50
N GLU A 556 -12.20 -19.56 -7.79
CA GLU A 556 -13.44 -18.85 -8.11
C GLU A 556 -13.30 -17.35 -7.84
N PRO A 557 -14.10 -16.51 -8.52
CA PRO A 557 -14.25 -15.11 -8.14
C PRO A 557 -14.83 -14.99 -6.72
N THR A 558 -14.33 -14.05 -5.94
CA THR A 558 -14.93 -13.68 -4.66
C THR A 558 -16.33 -13.12 -4.89
N VAL A 559 -17.31 -13.55 -4.10
CA VAL A 559 -18.70 -13.08 -4.20
C VAL A 559 -18.79 -11.58 -3.91
N GLU A 560 -18.18 -11.14 -2.81
CA GLU A 560 -18.15 -9.73 -2.44
C GLU A 560 -17.09 -8.97 -3.25
N PRO A 561 -17.43 -7.81 -3.83
CA PRO A 561 -16.45 -6.97 -4.51
C PRO A 561 -15.46 -6.37 -3.50
N GLY A 562 -14.20 -6.28 -3.90
CA GLY A 562 -13.18 -5.61 -3.09
C GLY A 562 -13.37 -4.10 -3.01
N THR A 563 -12.47 -3.40 -2.31
CA THR A 563 -12.48 -1.94 -2.12
C THR A 563 -12.60 -1.13 -3.42
N TYR A 564 -12.14 -1.68 -4.55
CA TYR A 564 -12.16 -1.02 -5.86
C TYR A 564 -13.26 -1.55 -6.79
N GLY A 565 -14.18 -2.36 -6.27
CA GLY A 565 -15.30 -2.92 -7.03
C GLY A 565 -14.96 -4.12 -7.90
N ASP A 566 -13.73 -4.63 -7.85
CA ASP A 566 -13.31 -5.84 -8.56
C ASP A 566 -13.52 -7.10 -7.71
N HIS A 567 -13.97 -8.18 -8.35
CA HIS A 567 -14.06 -9.49 -7.75
C HIS A 567 -12.68 -10.15 -7.79
N GLY A 568 -12.06 -10.30 -6.61
CA GLY A 568 -10.80 -11.02 -6.47
C GLY A 568 -10.93 -12.49 -6.87
N ILE A 569 -9.80 -13.20 -7.00
CA ILE A 569 -9.82 -14.67 -7.17
C ILE A 569 -9.45 -15.31 -5.83
N ARG A 570 -10.32 -16.17 -5.31
CA ARG A 570 -10.05 -16.99 -4.12
C ARG A 570 -9.85 -18.45 -4.49
N ILE A 571 -9.18 -19.18 -3.59
CA ILE A 571 -9.07 -20.63 -3.70
C ILE A 571 -10.39 -21.22 -3.23
N TYR A 572 -11.04 -21.98 -4.10
CA TYR A 572 -12.27 -22.71 -3.78
C TYR A 572 -11.94 -24.08 -3.18
N GLY A 573 -10.95 -24.76 -3.76
CA GLY A 573 -10.48 -26.06 -3.32
C GLY A 573 -9.81 -26.86 -4.41
N ILE A 574 -10.37 -28.00 -4.80
CA ILE A 574 -9.81 -28.88 -5.84
C ILE A 574 -10.82 -29.20 -6.94
N TRP A 575 -10.32 -29.52 -8.12
CA TRP A 575 -11.11 -30.10 -9.21
C TRP A 575 -10.26 -31.08 -10.03
N SER A 576 -10.92 -31.98 -10.75
CA SER A 576 -10.28 -32.98 -11.60
C SER A 576 -10.75 -32.86 -13.06
N PRO A 577 -9.87 -32.98 -14.05
CA PRO A 577 -10.27 -33.07 -15.45
C PRO A 577 -11.14 -34.30 -15.76
N ILE A 578 -11.06 -35.35 -14.95
CA ILE A 578 -11.87 -36.57 -15.11
C ILE A 578 -13.33 -36.30 -14.73
N THR A 579 -13.55 -35.55 -13.65
CA THR A 579 -14.89 -35.24 -13.15
C THR A 579 -15.49 -33.99 -13.79
N GLY A 580 -14.69 -33.21 -14.52
CA GLY A 580 -15.12 -31.94 -15.10
C GLY A 580 -14.91 -30.74 -14.17
N LYS A 581 -14.99 -29.53 -14.74
CA LYS A 581 -14.75 -28.27 -14.02
C LYS A 581 -15.95 -27.83 -13.19
N GLU A 582 -17.11 -28.36 -13.48
CA GLU A 582 -18.39 -28.16 -12.80
C GLU A 582 -18.41 -28.91 -11.46
N ASN A 583 -17.77 -30.08 -11.39
CA ASN A 583 -17.68 -30.92 -10.19
C ASN A 583 -16.45 -30.57 -9.34
N LYS A 584 -16.36 -29.31 -8.91
CA LYS A 584 -15.31 -28.85 -7.99
C LYS A 584 -15.67 -29.24 -6.56
N ILE A 585 -14.66 -29.52 -5.75
CA ILE A 585 -14.82 -29.81 -4.32
C ILE A 585 -14.37 -28.58 -3.52
N CYS A 586 -15.28 -28.04 -2.72
CA CYS A 586 -14.99 -26.94 -1.81
C CYS A 586 -14.17 -27.43 -0.63
N THR A 587 -13.06 -26.76 -0.34
CA THR A 587 -12.24 -27.01 0.87
C THR A 587 -12.29 -25.83 1.85
N HIS A 588 -12.89 -24.71 1.46
CA HIS A 588 -13.03 -23.50 2.27
C HIS A 588 -14.52 -23.17 2.44
N VAL A 589 -15.20 -23.97 3.28
CA VAL A 589 -16.65 -23.89 3.48
C VAL A 589 -17.05 -22.61 4.21
N HIS A 590 -16.25 -22.18 5.19
CA HIS A 590 -16.61 -21.06 6.06
C HIS A 590 -16.03 -19.71 5.61
N THR A 591 -16.78 -18.64 5.85
CA THR A 591 -16.32 -17.26 5.64
C THR A 591 -15.93 -16.62 6.97
N TRP A 592 -14.62 -16.45 7.17
CA TRP A 592 -14.08 -15.87 8.39
C TRP A 592 -14.01 -14.35 8.32
N LYS A 593 -14.67 -13.65 9.25
CA LYS A 593 -14.60 -12.21 9.43
C LYS A 593 -13.63 -11.86 10.55
N MET A 594 -12.80 -10.86 10.31
CA MET A 594 -11.85 -10.38 11.31
C MET A 594 -12.55 -9.42 12.28
N VAL A 595 -12.36 -9.66 13.58
CA VAL A 595 -12.86 -8.81 14.66
C VAL A 595 -11.73 -8.45 15.62
N LYS A 596 -11.83 -7.30 16.29
CA LYS A 596 -10.86 -6.91 17.32
C LYS A 596 -11.22 -7.63 18.63
N LYS A 597 -10.22 -8.15 19.34
CA LYS A 597 -10.40 -8.77 20.67
C LYS A 597 -10.95 -7.74 21.66
N ALA A 598 -11.90 -8.18 22.48
CA ALA A 598 -12.31 -7.43 23.66
C ALA A 598 -11.13 -7.34 24.65
N PRO A 599 -10.89 -6.19 25.30
CA PRO A 599 -9.86 -6.09 26.32
C PRO A 599 -10.18 -7.06 27.47
N ALA A 600 -9.17 -7.81 27.92
CA ALA A 600 -9.32 -8.87 28.93
C ALA A 600 -9.85 -8.37 30.29
N ASN A 601 -9.80 -7.05 30.54
CA ASN A 601 -10.38 -6.40 31.71
C ASN A 601 -11.17 -5.15 31.29
N PRO A 602 -12.50 -5.20 31.26
CA PRO A 602 -13.34 -4.02 31.00
C PRO A 602 -13.19 -2.90 32.06
N GLY A 603 -12.66 -3.22 33.24
CA GLY A 603 -12.56 -2.30 34.38
C GLY A 603 -11.20 -1.63 34.60
N ALA A 604 -10.18 -1.93 33.80
CA ALA A 604 -8.83 -1.37 34.00
C ALA A 604 -8.51 -0.18 33.08
N GLU A 605 -9.30 0.05 32.03
CA GLU A 605 -9.10 1.19 31.10
C GLU A 605 -9.85 2.46 31.52
N SER A 606 -10.78 2.38 32.48
CA SER A 606 -11.51 3.55 33.02
C SER A 606 -10.66 4.46 33.90
N ALA A 607 -9.37 4.15 34.11
CA ALA A 607 -8.40 5.03 34.76
C ALA A 607 -7.37 5.65 33.79
N ALA A 608 -7.44 5.35 32.49
CA ALA A 608 -6.49 5.84 31.48
C ALA A 608 -7.15 6.48 30.25
N GLN A 609 -8.47 6.67 30.23
CA GLN A 609 -9.16 7.53 29.28
C GLN A 609 -9.42 8.90 29.94
N GLY A 610 -8.40 9.75 29.93
CA GLY A 610 -8.64 11.18 29.94
C GLY A 610 -9.13 11.60 28.55
N ASP A 611 -10.08 12.52 28.52
CA ASP A 611 -10.64 13.17 27.32
C ASP A 611 -9.57 13.57 26.28
N PRO A 612 -9.93 13.68 24.98
CA PRO A 612 -8.98 14.02 23.93
C PRO A 612 -8.44 15.44 24.11
N VAL A 613 -7.31 15.57 24.79
CA VAL A 613 -6.57 16.83 24.91
C VAL A 613 -5.66 17.01 23.69
N ALA A 614 -5.77 18.19 23.08
CA ALA A 614 -4.94 18.73 22.00
C ALA A 614 -3.41 18.66 22.32
N PRO A 615 -2.54 18.65 21.30
CA PRO A 615 -1.10 18.41 21.49
C PRO A 615 -0.43 19.51 22.30
N TRP A 616 0.26 19.13 23.38
CA TRP A 616 0.98 20.03 24.28
C TRP A 616 2.22 20.63 23.61
N THR A 617 2.22 21.95 23.44
CA THR A 617 3.42 22.80 23.37
C THR A 617 3.84 23.24 24.77
N ARG A 618 5.15 23.26 25.02
CA ARG A 618 5.78 23.70 26.26
C ARG A 618 5.57 25.21 26.47
N VAL A 619 5.20 25.63 27.69
CA VAL A 619 5.78 26.72 28.52
C VAL A 619 4.81 27.04 29.68
N ASN A 620 5.42 27.43 30.80
CA ASN A 620 5.01 27.49 32.21
C ASN A 620 4.31 28.81 32.61
N ASN A 621 3.35 28.79 33.56
CA ASN A 621 3.29 29.57 34.83
C ASN A 621 1.86 29.86 35.40
N CYS A 622 1.59 29.28 36.59
CA CYS A 622 1.10 29.93 37.84
C CYS A 622 -0.36 30.48 38.01
N PRO A 623 -0.92 30.61 39.26
CA PRO A 623 -1.92 29.66 39.80
C PRO A 623 -3.09 30.24 40.68
N GLU A 624 -3.88 29.32 41.29
CA GLU A 624 -4.76 29.37 42.50
C GLU A 624 -6.09 30.18 42.44
N VAL A 625 -7.24 29.71 43.00
CA VAL A 625 -7.58 29.60 44.44
C VAL A 625 -8.74 28.60 44.73
N LYS A 626 -8.71 28.05 45.96
CA LYS A 626 -9.48 26.96 46.60
C LYS A 626 -10.86 27.34 47.19
N LYS A 627 -11.73 26.32 47.36
CA LYS A 627 -12.45 25.81 48.60
C LYS A 627 -13.88 25.29 48.25
N ARG A 628 -14.22 23.99 48.45
CA ARG A 628 -14.72 23.26 49.68
C ARG A 628 -16.09 23.80 50.19
N THR A 629 -17.14 23.06 50.60
CA THR A 629 -17.49 21.62 50.80
C THR A 629 -19.00 21.51 51.15
N ASN A 630 -19.66 20.39 50.80
CA ASN A 630 -20.69 19.54 51.48
C ASN A 630 -21.90 20.14 52.26
N GLN A 631 -23.15 19.79 51.87
CA GLN A 631 -24.09 18.73 52.39
C GLN A 631 -24.73 19.10 53.77
N HIS A 632 -26.01 18.83 54.13
CA HIS A 632 -26.77 17.56 54.16
C HIS A 632 -28.22 17.75 54.74
N PRO A 633 -29.04 16.75 55.18
CA PRO A 633 -30.37 16.39 54.61
C PRO A 633 -31.53 16.13 55.65
N GLY A 634 -32.63 15.45 55.23
CA GLY A 634 -33.57 14.65 56.06
C GLY A 634 -34.85 14.25 55.28
N SER A 635 -35.17 12.99 54.93
CA SER A 635 -35.65 11.79 55.69
C SER A 635 -37.22 11.73 55.83
N PRO A 636 -37.89 10.57 56.09
CA PRO A 636 -38.30 9.44 55.19
C PRO A 636 -39.80 9.02 55.44
N PRO A 637 -40.30 7.75 55.37
CA PRO A 637 -40.45 6.76 54.27
C PRO A 637 -41.84 6.04 54.13
N LEU A 638 -41.94 5.22 53.05
CA LEU A 638 -42.52 3.84 52.86
C LEU A 638 -44.04 3.49 52.67
N MET A 639 -44.26 2.72 51.58
CA MET A 639 -45.12 1.53 51.35
C MET A 639 -46.58 1.60 50.78
N THR A 640 -46.75 0.74 49.77
CA THR A 640 -47.91 -0.09 49.31
C THR A 640 -48.96 0.44 48.30
N VAL A 641 -49.23 -0.44 47.32
CA VAL A 641 -50.11 -0.48 46.11
C VAL A 641 -51.55 -0.96 46.47
N PRO A 642 -52.53 -1.21 45.56
CA PRO A 642 -52.82 -0.78 44.16
C PRO A 642 -54.31 -0.36 43.89
N ASP A 643 -54.64 -0.04 42.62
CA ASP A 643 -55.74 -0.62 41.80
C ASP A 643 -56.81 0.30 41.10
N GLU A 644 -56.94 0.07 39.78
CA GLU A 644 -58.12 -0.08 38.89
C GLU A 644 -59.26 0.96 38.56
N ARG A 645 -59.64 0.92 37.26
CA ARG A 645 -60.95 1.11 36.53
C ARG A 645 -61.42 2.51 36.12
N GLU A 646 -61.60 2.82 34.81
CA GLU A 646 -62.67 2.47 33.83
C GLU A 646 -64.01 3.21 34.15
N GLU A 647 -64.72 3.93 33.27
CA GLU A 647 -65.27 3.62 31.93
C GLU A 647 -65.76 4.90 31.17
N PRO A 648 -66.20 4.78 29.89
CA PRO A 648 -66.40 5.88 28.90
C PRO A 648 -67.88 6.10 28.47
N GLU A 649 -68.16 7.05 27.55
CA GLU A 649 -69.31 6.97 26.59
C GLU A 649 -69.27 8.06 25.47
N GLN A 650 -70.14 7.91 24.46
CA GLN A 650 -69.94 8.16 23.02
C GLN A 650 -71.06 9.02 22.37
N PHE A 651 -70.83 9.56 21.14
CA PHE A 651 -71.73 10.14 20.10
C PHE A 651 -72.60 11.40 20.44
N GLU A 652 -73.04 12.34 19.57
CA GLU A 652 -73.13 12.52 18.11
C GLU A 652 -73.39 14.03 17.74
N ILE A 653 -73.60 14.33 16.46
CA ILE A 653 -73.38 15.59 15.70
C ILE A 653 -74.48 16.68 15.79
N GLY A 654 -74.13 17.98 15.73
CA GLY A 654 -75.08 19.07 15.37
C GLY A 654 -74.58 20.52 15.53
N GLN A 655 -74.99 21.42 14.62
CA GLN A 655 -74.51 22.79 14.41
C GLN A 655 -74.85 23.82 15.53
N LEU A 656 -74.05 24.91 15.57
CA LEU A 656 -74.03 25.96 16.58
C LEU A 656 -75.33 26.79 16.68
N THR A 657 -75.81 27.00 17.90
CA THR A 657 -77.03 27.73 18.26
C THR A 657 -76.92 29.26 18.07
N ARG A 658 -78.07 29.94 18.10
CA ARG A 658 -78.24 31.39 17.85
C ARG A 658 -77.44 32.27 18.82
N GLU A 659 -77.14 31.77 20.02
CA GLU A 659 -76.29 32.43 21.02
C GLU A 659 -74.80 32.34 20.66
N GLN A 660 -74.37 31.20 20.10
CA GLN A 660 -73.01 31.01 19.59
C GLN A 660 -72.73 31.92 18.37
N ARG A 661 -73.74 32.19 17.52
CA ARG A 661 -73.63 33.22 16.47
C ARG A 661 -73.48 34.64 17.02
N LYS A 662 -74.07 34.92 18.19
CA LYS A 662 -73.99 36.23 18.87
C LYS A 662 -72.63 36.44 19.57
N GLN A 663 -72.01 35.38 20.08
CA GLN A 663 -70.64 35.40 20.59
C GLN A 663 -69.59 35.60 19.46
N VAL A 664 -69.79 35.00 18.29
CA VAL A 664 -68.90 35.18 17.13
C VAL A 664 -68.94 36.62 16.60
N LEU A 665 -70.11 37.26 16.57
CA LEU A 665 -70.26 38.66 16.14
C LEU A 665 -69.74 39.68 17.17
N GLY A 666 -69.74 39.34 18.47
CA GLY A 666 -69.20 40.19 19.55
C GLY A 666 -67.68 40.26 19.60
N GLY A 667 -66.97 39.20 19.17
CA GLY A 667 -65.51 39.16 19.15
C GLY A 667 -64.86 39.98 18.02
N ILE A 668 -65.63 40.37 17.01
CA ILE A 668 -65.16 41.10 15.82
C ILE A 668 -64.78 42.57 16.16
N HIS A 669 -65.16 43.09 17.33
CA HIS A 669 -64.82 44.45 17.76
C HIS A 669 -63.70 44.57 18.83
N THR A 670 -63.04 43.46 19.21
CA THR A 670 -61.81 43.48 20.05
C THR A 670 -60.60 42.87 19.35
N HIS A 671 -60.61 42.84 18.02
CA HIS A 671 -59.46 42.41 17.23
C HIS A 671 -58.40 43.52 17.15
N LYS A 672 -57.56 43.63 18.20
CA LYS A 672 -56.21 44.18 18.04
C LYS A 672 -55.53 43.34 16.95
N GLN A 673 -55.01 43.98 15.90
CA GLN A 673 -54.16 43.30 14.93
C GLN A 673 -53.15 42.43 15.67
N GLN A 674 -53.13 41.12 15.38
CA GLN A 674 -52.06 40.26 15.87
C GLN A 674 -50.75 40.86 15.36
N ARG A 675 -49.87 41.25 16.29
CA ARG A 675 -48.47 41.54 15.98
C ARG A 675 -47.94 40.36 15.15
N HIS A 676 -47.41 40.64 13.97
CA HIS A 676 -46.72 39.64 13.16
C HIS A 676 -45.64 39.00 14.04
N LYS A 677 -45.79 37.72 14.40
CA LYS A 677 -44.80 37.01 15.21
C LYS A 677 -43.57 36.74 14.35
N SER A 678 -42.38 37.02 14.88
CA SER A 678 -41.14 36.69 14.17
C SER A 678 -40.94 35.17 14.17
N PRO A 679 -40.21 34.61 13.19
CA PRO A 679 -39.85 33.19 13.21
C PRO A 679 -39.13 32.77 14.51
N ALA A 680 -38.39 33.69 15.15
CA ALA A 680 -37.76 33.45 16.44
C ALA A 680 -38.79 33.25 17.57
N ASP A 681 -39.90 34.00 17.55
CA ASP A 681 -40.96 33.88 18.55
C ASP A 681 -41.69 32.52 18.44
N GLU A 682 -41.77 31.94 17.23
CA GLU A 682 -42.35 30.62 16.98
C GLU A 682 -41.45 29.49 17.51
N PHE A 683 -40.14 29.57 17.27
CA PHE A 683 -39.17 28.60 17.80
C PHE A 683 -39.05 28.66 19.32
N GLU A 684 -39.14 29.85 19.92
CA GLU A 684 -39.20 30.02 21.38
C GLU A 684 -40.49 29.41 21.94
N ALA A 685 -41.65 29.67 21.34
CA ALA A 685 -42.92 29.07 21.76
C ALA A 685 -42.92 27.53 21.65
N LEU A 686 -42.32 26.99 20.59
CA LEU A 686 -42.13 25.54 20.41
C LEU A 686 -41.22 24.95 21.50
N ALA A 687 -40.10 25.62 21.81
CA ALA A 687 -39.22 25.20 22.90
C ALA A 687 -39.95 25.21 24.25
N TYR A 688 -40.70 26.27 24.55
CA TYR A 688 -41.49 26.37 25.78
C TYR A 688 -42.57 25.28 25.84
N SER A 689 -43.25 24.96 24.73
CA SER A 689 -44.27 23.90 24.68
C SER A 689 -43.71 22.50 24.94
N ILE A 690 -42.46 22.25 24.56
CA ILE A 690 -41.76 20.98 24.79
C ILE A 690 -41.35 20.84 26.27
N THR A 691 -41.10 21.96 26.94
CA THR A 691 -40.65 22.00 28.34
C THR A 691 -41.77 22.08 29.38
N VAL A 692 -43.04 22.12 28.96
CA VAL A 692 -44.20 22.16 29.87
C VAL A 692 -44.63 20.73 30.19
N GLY A 693 -44.00 20.12 31.20
CA GLY A 693 -44.27 18.76 31.69
C GLY A 693 -42.99 17.98 32.06
N ASP A 694 -43.13 16.70 32.39
CA ASP A 694 -41.97 15.82 32.63
C ASP A 694 -41.24 15.53 31.32
N CYS A 695 -40.03 16.07 31.19
CA CYS A 695 -39.25 16.07 29.95
C CYS A 695 -38.16 14.99 29.96
N THR A 696 -37.97 14.28 28.85
CA THR A 696 -36.82 13.39 28.66
C THR A 696 -35.56 14.17 28.28
N GLU A 697 -34.37 13.59 28.48
CA GLU A 697 -33.10 14.23 28.09
C GLU A 697 -33.04 14.57 26.58
N TYR A 698 -33.75 13.78 25.76
CA TYR A 698 -33.91 14.04 24.33
C TYR A 698 -34.76 15.30 24.06
N ASP A 699 -35.85 15.46 24.80
CA ASP A 699 -36.73 16.63 24.66
C ASP A 699 -36.03 17.91 25.13
N THR A 700 -35.20 17.82 26.18
CA THR A 700 -34.35 18.93 26.64
C THR A 700 -33.36 19.37 25.55
N ARG A 701 -32.62 18.42 24.94
CA ARG A 701 -31.69 18.74 23.85
C ARG A 701 -32.39 19.32 22.63
N ARG A 702 -33.61 18.84 22.35
CA ARG A 702 -34.42 19.33 21.23
C ARG A 702 -34.93 20.75 21.49
N ALA A 703 -35.42 21.04 22.69
CA ALA A 703 -35.80 22.40 23.11
C ALA A 703 -34.60 23.36 23.08
N GLU A 704 -33.43 22.93 23.56
CA GLU A 704 -32.17 23.70 23.47
C GLU A 704 -31.78 24.00 22.01
N SER A 705 -31.99 23.04 21.10
CA SER A 705 -31.73 23.27 19.68
C SER A 705 -32.67 24.32 19.08
N TYR A 706 -33.95 24.33 19.45
CA TYR A 706 -34.90 25.35 19.02
C TYR A 706 -34.58 26.72 19.62
N LEU A 707 -34.18 26.79 20.89
CA LEU A 707 -33.71 28.04 21.52
C LEU A 707 -32.44 28.57 20.85
N LYS A 708 -31.45 27.71 20.55
CA LYS A 708 -30.25 28.12 19.80
C LYS A 708 -30.59 28.63 18.40
N ALA A 709 -31.55 28.00 17.72
CA ALA A 709 -32.04 28.46 16.42
C ALA A 709 -32.73 29.83 16.52
N ALA A 710 -33.61 30.02 17.52
CA ALA A 710 -34.28 31.30 17.78
C ALA A 710 -33.26 32.40 18.11
N GLN A 711 -32.26 32.09 18.93
CA GLN A 711 -31.21 33.03 19.34
C GLN A 711 -30.33 33.44 18.15
N GLU A 712 -30.02 32.50 17.26
CA GLU A 712 -29.31 32.78 16.00
C GLU A 712 -30.17 33.60 15.02
N ILE A 713 -31.49 33.36 14.97
CA ILE A 713 -32.42 34.18 14.18
C ILE A 713 -32.49 35.61 14.74
N ARG A 714 -32.64 35.79 16.07
CA ARG A 714 -32.62 37.11 16.71
C ARG A 714 -31.28 37.82 16.52
N ARG A 715 -30.15 37.09 16.53
CA ARG A 715 -28.82 37.63 16.23
C ARG A 715 -28.69 38.05 14.76
N ARG A 716 -29.38 37.38 13.84
CA ARG A 716 -29.46 37.79 12.42
C ARG A 716 -30.39 38.97 12.19
N GLU A 717 -31.47 39.06 12.98
CA GLU A 717 -32.48 40.12 12.98
C GLU A 717 -32.08 41.37 13.79
N GLN A 718 -30.92 41.35 14.49
CA GLN A 718 -30.36 42.55 15.11
C GLN A 718 -30.28 43.71 14.10
N VAL A 719 -30.82 44.85 14.55
CA VAL A 719 -31.07 46.09 13.79
C VAL A 719 -29.93 46.37 12.79
N LEU A 720 -30.28 46.34 11.50
CA LEU A 720 -29.39 46.74 10.41
C LEU A 720 -28.93 48.18 10.67
N SER A 721 -27.62 48.43 10.73
CA SER A 721 -27.16 49.81 10.57
C SER A 721 -27.60 50.29 9.18
N PRO A 722 -28.00 51.57 9.03
CA PRO A 722 -28.42 52.12 7.73
C PRO A 722 -27.38 51.88 6.63
N GLU A 723 -26.11 51.86 7.00
CA GLU A 723 -24.97 51.59 6.13
C GLU A 723 -24.96 50.15 5.58
N ILE A 724 -25.22 49.14 6.41
CA ILE A 724 -25.25 47.73 5.97
C ILE A 724 -26.49 47.46 5.10
N ALA A 725 -27.62 48.11 5.38
CA ALA A 725 -28.81 48.03 4.53
C ALA A 725 -28.57 48.66 3.15
N GLY A 726 -27.89 49.82 3.11
CA GLY A 726 -27.48 50.48 1.87
C GLY A 726 -26.50 49.61 1.05
N LEU A 727 -25.48 49.06 1.70
CA LEU A 727 -24.50 48.19 1.05
C LEU A 727 -25.13 46.88 0.55
N ALA A 728 -26.08 46.28 1.28
CA ALA A 728 -26.82 45.11 0.83
C ALA A 728 -27.63 45.39 -0.46
N GLY A 729 -28.20 46.59 -0.60
CA GLY A 729 -28.87 47.02 -1.85
C GLY A 729 -27.91 47.09 -3.04
N LEU A 730 -26.69 47.59 -2.82
CA LEU A 730 -25.63 47.64 -3.84
C LEU A 730 -25.14 46.24 -4.22
N VAL A 731 -24.91 45.37 -3.24
CA VAL A 731 -24.51 43.95 -3.45
C VAL A 731 -25.56 43.21 -4.28
N GLN A 732 -26.84 43.40 -3.99
CA GLN A 732 -27.92 42.76 -4.74
C GLN A 732 -28.00 43.27 -6.20
N SER A 733 -27.72 44.55 -6.41
CA SER A 733 -27.66 45.16 -7.75
C SER A 733 -26.48 44.63 -8.56
N TRP A 734 -25.30 44.50 -7.94
CA TRP A 734 -24.12 43.89 -8.55
C TRP A 734 -24.29 42.41 -8.84
N ALA A 735 -24.95 41.65 -7.95
CA ALA A 735 -25.26 40.25 -8.19
C ALA A 735 -26.19 40.07 -9.40
N LYS A 736 -27.20 40.93 -9.55
CA LYS A 736 -28.10 40.93 -10.71
C LYS A 736 -27.34 41.28 -12.00
N MET A 737 -26.45 42.28 -11.96
CA MET A 737 -25.63 42.67 -13.10
C MET A 737 -24.66 41.55 -13.53
N LYS A 738 -24.01 40.89 -12.57
CA LYS A 738 -23.11 39.75 -12.80
C LYS A 738 -23.83 38.40 -12.96
N LYS A 739 -25.17 38.39 -12.98
CA LYS A 739 -26.03 37.19 -13.08
C LYS A 739 -25.72 36.10 -12.04
N VAL A 740 -25.29 36.49 -10.83
CA VAL A 740 -25.05 35.58 -9.70
C VAL A 740 -26.32 35.48 -8.86
N LEU A 741 -26.87 34.27 -8.73
CA LEU A 741 -28.08 34.03 -7.92
C LEU A 741 -27.71 33.96 -6.44
N ILE A 742 -27.99 35.03 -5.70
CA ILE A 742 -27.81 35.09 -4.25
C ILE A 742 -29.15 35.30 -3.53
N SER A 743 -29.33 34.58 -2.42
CA SER A 743 -30.49 34.72 -1.55
C SER A 743 -30.36 35.95 -0.63
N LYS A 744 -31.49 36.46 -0.12
CA LYS A 744 -31.52 37.62 0.80
C LYS A 744 -30.58 37.46 2.03
N PRO A 745 -30.48 36.28 2.67
CA PRO A 745 -29.50 36.05 3.75
C PRO A 745 -28.04 36.11 3.27
N GLN A 746 -27.76 35.61 2.08
CA GLN A 746 -26.42 35.65 1.47
C GLN A 746 -25.99 37.08 1.13
N THR A 747 -26.92 37.90 0.61
CA THR A 747 -26.68 39.34 0.38
C THR A 747 -26.26 40.04 1.67
N LEU A 748 -26.96 39.75 2.78
CA LEU A 748 -26.65 40.35 4.09
C LEU A 748 -25.33 39.87 4.67
N GLN A 749 -24.94 38.61 4.43
CA GLN A 749 -23.62 38.11 4.83
C GLN A 749 -22.49 38.81 4.07
N LEU A 750 -22.66 38.96 2.75
CA LEU A 750 -21.72 39.68 1.90
C LEU A 750 -21.58 41.14 2.32
N ALA A 751 -22.70 41.83 2.58
CA ALA A 751 -22.70 43.22 3.06
C ALA A 751 -22.08 43.39 4.46
N ARG A 752 -22.03 42.33 5.27
CA ARG A 752 -21.32 42.30 6.56
C ARG A 752 -19.82 41.97 6.41
N GLY A 753 -19.32 41.86 5.18
CA GLY A 753 -17.93 41.54 4.89
C GLY A 753 -17.57 40.06 5.00
N ASN A 754 -18.55 39.17 5.12
CA ASN A 754 -18.33 37.72 5.12
C ASN A 754 -18.26 37.18 3.69
N GLU A 755 -17.65 36.01 3.54
CA GLU A 755 -17.59 35.30 2.27
C GLU A 755 -18.82 34.40 2.10
N VAL A 756 -19.32 34.30 0.88
CA VAL A 756 -20.45 33.43 0.52
C VAL A 756 -20.10 32.63 -0.73
N THR A 757 -20.24 31.31 -0.63
CA THR A 757 -20.11 30.40 -1.77
C THR A 757 -21.42 30.33 -2.54
N VAL A 758 -21.35 30.59 -3.85
CA VAL A 758 -22.47 30.43 -4.78
C VAL A 758 -22.01 29.49 -5.90
N LEU A 759 -22.69 28.35 -6.03
CA LEU A 759 -22.24 27.21 -6.84
C LEU A 759 -20.83 26.74 -6.43
N ASP A 760 -19.82 27.04 -7.23
CA ASP A 760 -18.43 26.63 -7.02
C ASP A 760 -17.50 27.81 -6.72
N THR A 761 -18.02 29.04 -6.67
CA THR A 761 -17.21 30.25 -6.56
C THR A 761 -17.53 30.96 -5.24
N VAL A 762 -16.48 31.32 -4.50
CA VAL A 762 -16.58 32.04 -3.23
C VAL A 762 -16.49 33.53 -3.53
N TYR A 763 -17.50 34.27 -3.08
CA TYR A 763 -17.62 35.70 -3.28
C TYR A 763 -17.48 36.45 -1.98
N ARG A 764 -16.92 37.66 -2.05
CA ARG A 764 -16.93 38.68 -1.00
C ARG A 764 -17.37 40.00 -1.60
N ALA A 765 -18.17 40.79 -0.87
CA ALA A 765 -18.52 42.13 -1.34
C ALA A 765 -17.43 43.14 -0.97
N HIS A 766 -17.14 44.06 -1.88
CA HIS A 766 -16.31 45.22 -1.58
C HIS A 766 -17.02 46.08 -0.52
N PRO A 767 -16.35 46.49 0.58
CA PRO A 767 -16.98 47.08 1.76
C PRO A 767 -17.57 48.49 1.56
N VAL A 768 -17.47 49.06 0.35
CA VAL A 768 -17.89 50.42 0.02
C VAL A 768 -18.77 50.44 -1.23
N THR A 769 -18.34 49.78 -2.32
CA THR A 769 -19.05 49.77 -3.60
C THR A 769 -20.08 48.64 -3.72
N GLY A 770 -20.03 47.63 -2.84
CA GLY A 770 -20.87 46.44 -2.90
C GLY A 770 -20.56 45.50 -4.06
N GLU A 771 -19.47 45.73 -4.81
CA GLU A 771 -19.11 44.86 -5.93
C GLU A 771 -18.76 43.45 -5.44
N LEU A 772 -19.27 42.42 -6.12
CA LEU A 772 -18.90 41.03 -5.87
C LEU A 772 -17.49 40.75 -6.41
N LEU A 773 -16.57 40.44 -5.50
CA LEU A 773 -15.21 40.02 -5.76
C LEU A 773 -15.11 38.51 -5.57
N VAL A 774 -14.43 37.82 -6.48
CA VAL A 774 -14.15 36.38 -6.35
C VAL A 774 -12.93 36.20 -5.46
N THR A 775 -13.09 35.51 -4.34
CA THR A 775 -12.01 35.27 -3.37
C THR A 775 -11.52 33.83 -3.35
N GLY A 776 -12.25 32.90 -3.98
CA GLY A 776 -11.83 31.51 -4.08
C GLY A 776 -12.80 30.63 -4.86
N VAL A 777 -12.51 29.33 -4.89
CA VAL A 777 -13.32 28.29 -5.53
C VAL A 777 -13.50 27.14 -4.54
N ASP A 778 -14.73 26.66 -4.36
CA ASP A 778 -15.00 25.52 -3.49
C ASP A 778 -14.58 24.20 -4.17
N ILE A 779 -13.33 23.82 -3.90
CA ILE A 779 -12.72 22.58 -4.39
C ILE A 779 -13.45 21.34 -3.86
N HIS A 780 -14.09 21.39 -2.68
CA HIS A 780 -14.83 20.25 -2.13
C HIS A 780 -16.15 20.03 -2.86
N TRP A 781 -16.87 21.09 -3.22
CA TRP A 781 -18.07 20.98 -4.06
C TRP A 781 -17.76 20.41 -5.43
N ARG A 782 -16.72 20.91 -6.12
CA ARG A 782 -16.28 20.36 -7.42
C ARG A 782 -15.85 18.89 -7.33
N LYS A 783 -15.11 18.51 -6.28
CA LYS A 783 -14.76 17.10 -6.02
C LYS A 783 -15.98 16.23 -5.76
N THR A 784 -16.97 16.74 -5.04
CA THR A 784 -18.21 15.99 -4.70
C THR A 784 -19.09 15.79 -5.93
N LEU A 785 -19.28 16.84 -6.74
CA LEU A 785 -20.03 16.76 -7.99
C LEU A 785 -19.33 15.87 -9.03
N ALA A 786 -18.01 15.98 -9.15
CA ALA A 786 -17.21 15.14 -10.05
C ALA A 786 -17.22 13.67 -9.61
N LYS A 787 -17.13 13.40 -8.31
CA LYS A 787 -17.27 12.06 -7.74
C LYS A 787 -18.67 11.48 -8.00
N HIS A 788 -19.73 12.26 -7.79
CA HIS A 788 -21.10 11.83 -8.07
C HIS A 788 -21.37 11.54 -9.56
N LYS A 789 -20.83 12.39 -10.46
CA LYS A 789 -20.90 12.14 -11.91
C LYS A 789 -20.10 10.91 -12.33
N ALA A 790 -18.88 10.75 -11.80
CA ALA A 790 -18.05 9.58 -12.06
C ALA A 790 -18.68 8.28 -11.54
N ASP A 791 -19.24 8.28 -10.33
CA ASP A 791 -19.88 7.11 -9.73
C ASP A 791 -21.17 6.73 -10.47
N THR A 792 -22.00 7.72 -10.85
CA THR A 792 -23.20 7.49 -11.68
C THR A 792 -22.84 6.89 -13.04
N LEU A 793 -21.74 7.35 -13.66
CA LEU A 793 -21.30 6.90 -14.98
C LEU A 793 -20.62 5.52 -14.91
N ILE A 794 -19.87 5.22 -13.84
CA ILE A 794 -19.35 3.87 -13.55
C ILE A 794 -20.51 2.88 -13.33
N ASN A 795 -21.60 3.30 -12.67
CA ASN A 795 -22.77 2.45 -12.47
C ASN A 795 -23.53 2.20 -13.78
N ARG A 796 -23.73 3.21 -14.62
CA ARG A 796 -24.30 3.04 -15.98
C ARG A 796 -23.43 2.13 -16.85
N TRP A 797 -22.10 2.28 -16.77
CA TRP A 797 -21.17 1.40 -17.48
C TRP A 797 -21.26 -0.05 -17.01
N ARG A 798 -21.34 -0.30 -15.70
CA ARG A 798 -21.51 -1.66 -15.16
C ARG A 798 -22.81 -2.30 -15.66
N GLN A 799 -23.83 -1.51 -15.92
CA GLN A 799 -25.08 -1.98 -16.50
C GLN A 799 -24.90 -2.32 -17.99
N ALA A 800 -24.33 -1.41 -18.78
CA ALA A 800 -24.06 -1.65 -20.20
C ALA A 800 -23.08 -2.80 -20.48
N ALA A 801 -22.07 -2.99 -19.62
CA ALA A 801 -21.10 -4.09 -19.75
C ALA A 801 -21.69 -5.47 -19.43
N ARG A 802 -22.83 -5.53 -18.72
CA ARG A 802 -23.58 -6.78 -18.47
C ARG A 802 -24.49 -7.17 -19.63
N GLU A 803 -24.79 -6.23 -20.52
CA GLU A 803 -25.67 -6.40 -21.68
C GLU A 803 -24.92 -6.83 -22.97
N VAL A 804 -23.59 -6.85 -22.93
CA VAL A 804 -22.67 -7.31 -24.00
C VAL A 804 -21.99 -8.60 -23.58
#